data_AF-A0A972Y3J7-F1
#
_entry.id   AF-A0A972Y3J7-F1
#
_cell.length_a   1.000
_cell.length_b   1.000
_cell.length_c   1.000
_cell.angle_alpha   90.00
_cell.angle_beta   90.00
_cell.angle_gamma   90.00
#
_symmetry.space_group_name_H-M   'P 1'
#
loop_
_entity.id
_entity.type
_entity.pdbx_description
1 polymer ?
#
loop_
_entity_poly.entity_id
_entity_poly.type
_entity_poly.pdbx_seq_one_letter_code
_entity_poly.pdbx_strand_id
1 'polypeptide(L)'
;TWLDNYGATAGSPLSAGELDFSERDFQLNNTRIETNSTQYEIPLTYANGFLLYRVRAVGVFLEDIAAPYYTTWSNSSTEKLSVLNWDHVEIFAHEANKNWQFQVSFAEEGKKKEVISYFDGTLRNRQTVTKINSDNNAIVGEVIYDNQGRPAVEVLPVPTSDDNIKYYPAFNKNDASSPTPFTHKDFDWDDPSAEDCEISLNKMTDGASLYYGEGSLGFPEFYQNNVPNAQGFPYSQIEYTADNTGRIKRKGGIGETHQLGSDNEMKYLYGTPTQPELNRLFGYRVGNALHYKKNVVIDPNGQVSTSFLDPQGRTIATALSGDNPQSPDEDILIGLADEEDASLHENVSIDVLDKLYELDPDTALDRNDLYATGRFGLLQDALQVSNEFLVTKPSTEYSFDYQFTSGSFTPEFCTTSYPFVYDLSISLKDECDVEYYLEGPGLVSGSYTYPTFSFIPKVGSYTLYKNLQINESSFENATNQYLASLTDESSACYIDPSAFSPDTSIEDCFETCTECEDTLGPISTYVLTQLQQTYGNTTFNEASGAQSQTLEGLTVYWNDVDDDNNLAAIIDSAEVLLYLGTYTREWELIRAECLLLPPCEDTFTLYPDPYQLSSCDISNVMLLADMKPGGQYGNIVLEEVENEAGEVELAILDELSVFNDDNLLLYTYPPFPTISSGNNWRAPRNVDGSSSHYKNGLGAISEIVVTATTLEDGSTEYFPEILGTPSTGTTSTGASYLWVYPENLKNITDFLSYWEDSWAEALLVYHPEHCYLKYSELLCDLVSDVEIYNPSIPGFETMEIGSQTFDSYLNLLDTYDSAVEAGYLNDSGLSSASVLINADPYFVNDLVGYDDVTSISNDKHKQLMQQAHSLYDESDMTMFQYAINVAVCDGLTACDTVAFSSLTAAQKTIAWKAYVSFYQSMKQRIQHVFLNTYAYNSGCYNGCIGAGDDYELSPITDPIRYYNRSDIDGYISSSTADQICDGDLAILYKDKTQRFVPIDVFYDSGASYDDVVDDLSSDAGYGSYVGTGICPLATHLETFLNGLVTQTSDLGLFIDIVNPTTPRPYNAGGFFMPDLYEAFGGVIGATEELSFNSVPTGSSLVFTVNGLATPCTNPLTLIY
;
A
#
# COMPACT_ATOMS: atom_id res chain seq x y z
N THR A 1 47.09 -19.69 -24.11
CA THR A 1 46.37 -18.56 -23.48
C THR A 1 45.41 -18.02 -24.49
N TRP A 2 44.22 -17.62 -24.07
CA TRP A 2 43.29 -16.89 -24.91
C TRP A 2 43.40 -15.39 -24.60
N LEU A 3 43.24 -14.56 -25.62
CA LEU A 3 43.12 -13.10 -25.52
C LEU A 3 41.92 -12.67 -26.36
N ASP A 4 41.08 -11.80 -25.81
CA ASP A 4 40.01 -11.20 -26.59
C ASP A 4 40.56 -10.22 -27.63
N ASN A 5 39.76 -9.93 -28.65
CA ASN A 5 40.09 -8.93 -29.68
C ASN A 5 39.10 -7.76 -29.68
N TYR A 6 38.49 -7.42 -28.54
CA TYR A 6 37.51 -6.34 -28.49
C TYR A 6 38.19 -4.98 -28.69
N GLY A 7 37.71 -4.21 -29.66
CA GLY A 7 38.11 -2.81 -29.83
C GLY A 7 37.32 -1.86 -28.93
N ALA A 8 37.71 -0.59 -28.93
CA ALA A 8 37.05 0.48 -28.17
C ALA A 8 35.61 0.77 -28.64
N THR A 9 35.18 0.21 -29.77
CA THR A 9 33.83 0.35 -30.33
C THR A 9 33.25 -1.02 -30.61
N ALA A 10 32.01 -1.25 -30.19
CA ALA A 10 31.29 -2.49 -30.49
C ALA A 10 31.28 -2.77 -32.00
N GLY A 11 31.58 -4.02 -32.37
CA GLY A 11 31.65 -4.45 -33.78
C GLY A 11 32.96 -4.15 -34.51
N SER A 12 33.97 -3.55 -33.85
CA SER A 12 35.30 -3.29 -34.43
C SER A 12 36.39 -4.13 -33.76
N PRO A 13 36.60 -5.40 -34.17
CA PRO A 13 37.62 -6.25 -33.58
C PRO A 13 39.04 -5.79 -33.95
N LEU A 14 39.95 -5.87 -32.98
CA LEU A 14 41.38 -5.57 -33.17
C LEU A 14 42.08 -6.71 -33.92
N SER A 15 42.98 -6.36 -34.83
CA SER A 15 43.83 -7.33 -35.51
C SER A 15 44.98 -7.81 -34.61
N ALA A 16 45.57 -8.96 -34.91
CA ALA A 16 46.69 -9.53 -34.14
C ALA A 16 47.91 -8.60 -34.02
N GLY A 17 48.08 -7.64 -34.95
CA GLY A 17 49.16 -6.65 -34.91
C GLY A 17 48.91 -5.48 -33.96
N GLU A 18 47.65 -5.23 -33.61
CA GLU A 18 47.21 -4.10 -32.76
C GLU A 18 47.11 -4.48 -31.28
N LEU A 19 47.19 -5.78 -30.96
CA LEU A 19 47.16 -6.30 -29.60
C LEU A 19 48.57 -6.51 -29.07
N ASP A 20 49.01 -5.63 -28.18
CA ASP A 20 50.29 -5.77 -27.48
C ASP A 20 50.27 -6.99 -26.55
N PHE A 21 51.25 -7.88 -26.71
CA PHE A 21 51.36 -9.10 -25.90
C PHE A 21 52.79 -9.59 -25.76
N SER A 22 53.35 -9.42 -24.57
CA SER A 22 54.75 -9.72 -24.26
C SER A 22 54.98 -11.16 -23.79
N GLU A 23 56.25 -11.59 -23.78
CA GLU A 23 56.66 -12.87 -23.17
C GLU A 23 56.29 -12.94 -21.67
N ARG A 24 56.30 -11.79 -20.96
CA ARG A 24 55.90 -11.76 -19.55
C ARG A 24 54.42 -12.02 -19.40
N ASP A 25 53.58 -11.47 -20.27
CA ASP A 25 52.13 -11.66 -20.25
C ASP A 25 51.77 -13.13 -20.52
N PHE A 26 52.43 -13.75 -21.50
CA PHE A 26 52.28 -15.20 -21.73
C PHE A 26 52.67 -16.02 -20.50
N GLN A 27 53.77 -15.69 -19.82
CA GLN A 27 54.21 -16.42 -18.63
C GLN A 27 53.24 -16.33 -17.45
N LEU A 28 52.60 -15.18 -17.29
CA LEU A 28 51.62 -14.94 -16.22
C LEU A 28 50.24 -15.54 -16.52
N ASN A 29 49.86 -15.63 -17.80
CA ASN A 29 48.52 -16.03 -18.22
C ASN A 29 48.47 -17.33 -19.05
N ASN A 30 49.40 -18.28 -18.86
CA ASN A 30 49.36 -19.58 -19.57
C ASN A 30 48.83 -20.73 -18.72
N THR A 31 48.07 -21.60 -19.37
CA THR A 31 47.84 -22.98 -18.92
C THR A 31 48.96 -23.87 -19.48
N ARG A 32 49.69 -24.56 -18.59
CA ARG A 32 50.76 -25.49 -18.98
C ARG A 32 50.29 -26.93 -18.86
N ILE A 33 50.60 -27.72 -19.88
CA ILE A 33 50.26 -29.15 -19.95
C ILE A 33 51.49 -29.93 -20.40
N GLU A 34 51.71 -31.09 -19.79
CA GLU A 34 52.72 -32.06 -20.18
C GLU A 34 52.01 -33.39 -20.49
N THR A 35 52.31 -33.96 -21.66
CA THR A 35 51.68 -35.20 -22.13
C THR A 35 52.67 -36.04 -22.93
N ASN A 36 52.51 -37.36 -22.85
CA ASN A 36 53.27 -38.32 -23.63
C ASN A 36 52.75 -38.44 -25.08
N SER A 37 51.56 -37.88 -25.36
CA SER A 37 50.96 -37.86 -26.69
C SER A 37 51.65 -36.82 -27.58
N THR A 38 51.76 -37.13 -28.87
CA THR A 38 52.25 -36.17 -29.88
C THR A 38 51.17 -35.19 -30.36
N GLN A 39 49.94 -35.33 -29.85
CA GLN A 39 48.80 -34.48 -30.17
C GLN A 39 48.02 -34.13 -28.90
N TYR A 40 47.46 -32.92 -28.84
CA TYR A 40 46.62 -32.45 -27.74
C TYR A 40 45.52 -31.53 -28.28
N GLU A 41 44.27 -31.85 -27.97
CA GLU A 41 43.10 -31.11 -28.44
C GLU A 41 42.65 -30.08 -27.39
N ILE A 42 42.46 -28.84 -27.82
CA ILE A 42 41.97 -27.73 -27.00
C ILE A 42 40.54 -27.42 -27.45
N PRO A 43 39.53 -27.43 -26.55
CA PRO A 43 38.17 -27.07 -26.92
C PRO A 43 38.13 -25.59 -27.28
N LEU A 44 37.32 -25.25 -28.28
CA LEU A 44 37.15 -23.86 -28.71
C LEU A 44 36.06 -23.16 -27.88
N THR A 45 36.09 -23.31 -26.56
CA THR A 45 35.14 -22.71 -25.60
C THR A 45 35.64 -21.35 -25.13
N TYR A 46 35.77 -20.41 -26.07
CA TYR A 46 36.26 -19.05 -25.81
C TYR A 46 35.37 -18.01 -26.52
N ALA A 47 35.46 -16.75 -26.10
CA ALA A 47 34.88 -15.63 -26.84
C ALA A 47 35.77 -15.23 -28.03
N ASN A 48 35.32 -14.26 -28.84
CA ASN A 48 36.07 -13.80 -30.02
C ASN A 48 37.47 -13.32 -29.61
N GLY A 49 38.50 -13.78 -30.33
CA GLY A 49 39.87 -13.43 -30.00
C GLY A 49 40.92 -14.34 -30.62
N PHE A 50 42.06 -14.46 -29.94
CA PHE A 50 43.20 -15.26 -30.37
C PHE A 50 43.62 -16.26 -29.30
N LEU A 51 43.80 -17.52 -29.71
CA LEU A 51 44.42 -18.55 -28.89
C LEU A 51 45.91 -18.66 -29.22
N LEU A 52 46.76 -18.19 -28.30
CA LEU A 52 48.21 -18.22 -28.42
C LEU A 52 48.76 -19.47 -27.74
N TYR A 53 49.70 -20.14 -28.42
CA TYR A 53 50.34 -21.35 -27.91
C TYR A 53 51.84 -21.40 -28.26
N ARG A 54 52.55 -22.30 -27.57
CA ARG A 54 53.89 -22.74 -27.95
C ARG A 54 54.08 -24.17 -27.49
N VAL A 55 54.78 -24.96 -28.30
CA VAL A 55 55.06 -26.37 -27.98
C VAL A 55 56.56 -26.64 -28.07
N ARG A 56 57.06 -27.58 -27.27
CA ARG A 56 58.44 -28.09 -27.32
C ARG A 56 58.47 -29.55 -26.90
N ALA A 57 59.44 -30.31 -27.39
CA ALA A 57 59.68 -31.65 -26.89
C ALA A 57 60.43 -31.59 -25.55
N VAL A 58 60.07 -32.49 -24.64
CA VAL A 58 60.77 -32.73 -23.38
C VAL A 58 61.38 -34.12 -23.47
N GLY A 59 62.70 -34.19 -23.51
CA GLY A 59 63.45 -35.43 -23.39
C GLY A 59 63.99 -35.61 -21.97
N VAL A 60 64.69 -36.70 -21.73
CA VAL A 60 65.48 -36.92 -20.52
C VAL A 60 66.92 -37.21 -20.91
N PHE A 61 67.88 -36.79 -20.09
CA PHE A 61 69.27 -37.17 -20.32
C PHE A 61 69.48 -38.65 -19.96
N LEU A 62 70.15 -39.42 -20.82
CA LEU A 62 70.42 -40.83 -20.55
C LEU A 62 71.35 -41.04 -19.34
N GLU A 63 72.14 -40.02 -19.00
CA GLU A 63 73.05 -40.01 -17.85
C GLU A 63 72.34 -39.58 -16.54
N ASP A 64 71.20 -38.89 -16.63
CA ASP A 64 70.37 -38.45 -15.51
C ASP A 64 68.89 -38.37 -15.94
N ILE A 65 68.15 -39.45 -15.69
CA ILE A 65 66.75 -39.60 -16.11
C ILE A 65 65.82 -38.62 -15.35
N ALA A 66 66.27 -38.06 -14.21
CA ALA A 66 65.50 -37.08 -13.45
C ALA A 66 65.63 -35.65 -14.02
N ALA A 67 66.61 -35.39 -14.89
CA ALA A 67 66.84 -34.08 -15.49
C ALA A 67 66.11 -33.95 -16.84
N PRO A 68 65.07 -33.10 -16.95
CA PRO A 68 64.39 -32.87 -18.23
C PRO A 68 65.29 -32.07 -19.18
N TYR A 69 65.38 -32.52 -20.42
CA TYR A 69 66.00 -31.81 -21.54
C TYR A 69 64.92 -31.13 -22.39
N TYR A 70 64.91 -29.80 -22.38
CA TYR A 70 63.94 -29.02 -23.13
C TYR A 70 64.50 -28.61 -24.51
N THR A 71 63.79 -28.95 -25.59
CA THR A 71 64.12 -28.41 -26.91
C THR A 71 63.73 -26.94 -27.03
N THR A 72 64.12 -26.29 -28.13
CA THR A 72 63.61 -24.97 -28.51
C THR A 72 62.08 -25.02 -28.67
N TRP A 73 61.41 -23.90 -28.35
CA TRP A 73 59.98 -23.73 -28.57
C TRP A 73 59.65 -23.67 -30.08
N SER A 74 58.40 -24.00 -30.43
CA SER A 74 57.86 -23.96 -31.80
C SER A 74 58.01 -22.59 -32.46
N ASN A 75 57.91 -21.53 -31.67
CA ASN A 75 58.05 -20.16 -32.14
C ASN A 75 59.49 -19.64 -31.92
N SER A 76 60.17 -19.27 -32.99
CA SER A 76 61.56 -18.76 -33.00
C SER A 76 61.68 -17.24 -33.12
N SER A 77 60.57 -16.48 -33.04
CA SER A 77 60.63 -15.02 -33.09
C SER A 77 61.35 -14.45 -31.86
N THR A 78 62.33 -13.58 -32.09
CA THR A 78 63.07 -12.89 -31.04
C THR A 78 62.33 -11.66 -30.51
N GLU A 79 61.40 -11.10 -31.29
CA GLU A 79 60.52 -10.00 -30.86
C GLU A 79 59.17 -10.57 -30.42
N LYS A 80 58.73 -10.19 -29.20
CA LYS A 80 57.49 -10.60 -28.55
C LYS A 80 56.79 -9.36 -28.02
N LEU A 81 56.25 -8.56 -28.95
CA LEU A 81 55.65 -7.26 -28.65
C LEU A 81 54.13 -7.29 -28.89
N SER A 82 53.65 -8.03 -29.88
CA SER A 82 52.21 -8.19 -30.18
C SER A 82 51.81 -9.65 -30.43
N VAL A 83 50.50 -9.92 -30.45
CA VAL A 83 49.93 -11.24 -30.74
C VAL A 83 50.45 -11.81 -32.08
N LEU A 84 50.67 -10.96 -33.09
CA LEU A 84 51.22 -11.36 -34.40
C LEU A 84 52.59 -12.05 -34.30
N ASN A 85 53.36 -11.79 -33.23
CA ASN A 85 54.67 -12.43 -33.02
C ASN A 85 54.59 -13.84 -32.42
N TRP A 86 53.39 -14.32 -32.07
CA TRP A 86 53.14 -15.64 -31.48
C TRP A 86 52.52 -16.61 -32.47
N ASP A 87 52.67 -17.91 -32.22
CA ASP A 87 51.85 -18.91 -32.91
C ASP A 87 50.43 -18.75 -32.35
N HIS A 88 49.49 -18.35 -33.20
CA HIS A 88 48.13 -18.01 -32.81
C HIS A 88 47.11 -18.61 -33.77
N VAL A 89 45.90 -18.83 -33.26
CA VAL A 89 44.71 -19.19 -34.03
C VAL A 89 43.63 -18.18 -33.68
N GLU A 90 42.96 -17.64 -34.69
CA GLU A 90 41.78 -16.80 -34.51
C GLU A 90 40.59 -17.67 -34.09
N ILE A 91 39.91 -17.25 -33.03
CA ILE A 91 38.80 -17.98 -32.41
C ILE A 91 37.54 -17.14 -32.54
N PHE A 92 36.47 -17.78 -33.01
CA PHE A 92 35.13 -17.22 -33.01
C PHE A 92 34.42 -17.60 -31.71
N ALA A 93 33.55 -16.71 -31.25
CA ALA A 93 32.81 -16.88 -30.00
C ALA A 93 32.00 -18.18 -30.00
N HIS A 94 32.26 -19.02 -28.99
CA HIS A 94 31.48 -20.22 -28.71
C HIS A 94 30.03 -19.84 -28.43
N GLU A 95 29.08 -20.46 -29.14
CA GLU A 95 27.64 -20.24 -28.95
C GLU A 95 27.29 -18.75 -28.76
N ALA A 96 27.75 -17.89 -29.66
CA ALA A 96 27.78 -16.42 -29.50
C ALA A 96 26.47 -15.74 -29.05
N ASN A 97 25.32 -16.40 -29.23
CA ASN A 97 23.99 -15.92 -28.84
C ASN A 97 23.50 -16.51 -27.51
N LYS A 98 24.38 -17.11 -26.70
CA LYS A 98 24.04 -17.75 -25.42
C LYS A 98 24.97 -17.30 -24.32
N ASN A 99 24.41 -17.17 -23.12
CA ASN A 99 25.19 -17.02 -21.90
C ASN A 99 25.74 -18.39 -21.50
N TRP A 100 27.03 -18.48 -21.19
CA TRP A 100 27.63 -19.74 -20.75
C TRP A 100 28.76 -19.51 -19.74
N GLN A 101 28.92 -20.48 -18.85
CA GLN A 101 30.04 -20.56 -17.93
C GLN A 101 30.82 -21.83 -18.21
N PHE A 102 32.14 -21.70 -18.37
CA PHE A 102 33.02 -22.82 -18.65
C PHE A 102 33.97 -23.06 -17.46
N GLN A 103 34.04 -24.31 -17.00
CA GLN A 103 34.96 -24.75 -15.97
C GLN A 103 35.74 -25.97 -16.46
N VAL A 104 37.07 -25.94 -16.30
CA VAL A 104 37.94 -27.06 -16.64
C VAL A 104 38.82 -27.44 -15.45
N SER A 105 38.90 -28.74 -15.18
CA SER A 105 39.80 -29.33 -14.19
C SER A 105 40.83 -30.21 -14.88
N PHE A 106 42.11 -30.03 -14.57
CA PHE A 106 43.21 -30.77 -15.17
C PHE A 106 43.77 -31.83 -14.23
N ALA A 107 44.25 -32.93 -14.79
CA ALA A 107 44.99 -33.99 -14.11
C ALA A 107 46.27 -34.34 -14.90
N GLU A 108 47.12 -35.19 -14.32
CA GLU A 108 48.38 -35.62 -14.93
C GLU A 108 48.17 -36.28 -16.31
N GLU A 109 49.25 -36.34 -17.11
CA GLU A 109 49.30 -36.94 -18.45
C GLU A 109 48.43 -36.24 -19.51
N GLY A 110 47.96 -35.01 -19.24
CA GLY A 110 47.10 -34.25 -20.14
C GLY A 110 45.62 -34.64 -20.06
N LYS A 111 45.18 -35.25 -18.95
CA LYS A 111 43.76 -35.53 -18.67
C LYS A 111 43.03 -34.27 -18.22
N LYS A 112 41.76 -34.14 -18.60
CA LYS A 112 40.91 -33.01 -18.21
C LYS A 112 39.43 -33.38 -18.15
N LYS A 113 38.71 -32.71 -17.25
CA LYS A 113 37.25 -32.68 -17.16
C LYS A 113 36.80 -31.27 -17.52
N GLU A 114 35.93 -31.17 -18.51
CA GLU A 114 35.39 -29.93 -19.05
C GLU A 114 33.90 -29.90 -18.72
N VAL A 115 33.42 -28.80 -18.14
CA VAL A 115 32.01 -28.59 -17.79
C VAL A 115 31.61 -27.23 -18.34
N ILE A 116 30.55 -27.19 -19.15
CA ILE A 116 29.93 -25.94 -19.60
C ILE A 116 28.47 -25.92 -19.15
N SER A 117 28.05 -24.80 -18.58
CA SER A 117 26.65 -24.54 -18.23
C SER A 117 26.13 -23.43 -19.12
N TYR A 118 24.97 -23.64 -19.72
CA TYR A 118 24.29 -22.70 -20.61
C TYR A 118 23.13 -22.07 -19.86
N PHE A 119 23.03 -20.75 -19.95
CA PHE A 119 22.05 -19.94 -19.24
C PHE A 119 21.16 -19.20 -20.24
N ASP A 120 19.94 -18.90 -19.81
CA ASP A 120 19.05 -17.99 -20.53
C ASP A 120 19.36 -16.51 -20.24
N GLY A 121 18.51 -15.60 -20.75
CA GLY A 121 18.65 -14.16 -20.51
C GLY A 121 18.48 -13.75 -19.04
N THR A 122 17.81 -14.57 -18.24
CA THR A 122 17.64 -14.37 -16.79
C THR A 122 18.73 -15.04 -15.96
N LEU A 123 19.81 -15.50 -16.60
CA LEU A 123 20.92 -16.23 -15.97
C LEU A 123 20.50 -17.53 -15.25
N ARG A 124 19.40 -18.16 -15.66
CA ARG A 124 18.98 -19.47 -15.15
C ARG A 124 19.63 -20.58 -15.99
N ASN A 125 20.22 -21.56 -15.32
CA ASN A 125 20.93 -22.67 -15.99
C ASN A 125 19.92 -23.60 -16.67
N ARG A 126 20.00 -23.76 -18.00
CA ARG A 126 19.11 -24.60 -18.80
C ARG A 126 19.70 -25.95 -19.13
N GLN A 127 21.00 -26.00 -19.43
CA GLN A 127 21.68 -27.22 -19.84
C GLN A 127 23.13 -27.21 -19.37
N THR A 128 23.59 -28.32 -18.79
CA THR A 128 24.99 -28.52 -18.41
C THR A 128 25.56 -29.69 -19.19
N VAL A 129 26.69 -29.46 -19.86
CA VAL A 129 27.40 -30.44 -20.68
C VAL A 129 28.77 -30.72 -20.09
N THR A 130 29.04 -31.97 -19.78
CA THR A 130 30.32 -32.43 -19.23
C THR A 130 31.03 -33.35 -20.21
N LYS A 131 32.32 -33.12 -20.47
CA LYS A 131 33.17 -34.01 -21.26
C LYS A 131 34.44 -34.37 -20.49
N ILE A 132 34.86 -35.62 -20.63
CA ILE A 132 36.16 -36.09 -20.14
C ILE A 132 36.94 -36.61 -21.35
N ASN A 133 38.18 -36.14 -21.51
CA ASN A 133 38.98 -36.46 -22.71
C ASN A 133 39.49 -37.92 -22.76
N SER A 134 39.31 -38.72 -21.71
CA SER A 134 39.60 -40.17 -21.71
C SER A 134 38.47 -41.03 -22.27
N ASP A 135 37.23 -40.63 -22.05
CA ASP A 135 36.03 -41.42 -22.40
C ASP A 135 35.37 -40.90 -23.69
N ASN A 136 35.70 -39.67 -24.10
CA ASN A 136 35.28 -39.01 -25.33
C ASN A 136 33.75 -39.07 -25.60
N ASN A 137 32.94 -38.96 -24.54
CA ASN A 137 31.50 -38.79 -24.61
C ASN A 137 31.12 -37.46 -23.94
N ALA A 138 30.19 -36.71 -24.52
CA ALA A 138 29.56 -35.57 -23.87
C ALA A 138 28.34 -36.05 -23.07
N ILE A 139 28.28 -35.68 -21.80
CA ILE A 139 27.17 -35.97 -20.88
C ILE A 139 26.32 -34.71 -20.75
N VAL A 140 25.04 -34.79 -21.10
CA VAL A 140 24.10 -33.67 -21.09
C VAL A 140 23.11 -33.86 -19.95
N GLY A 141 22.94 -32.84 -19.12
CA GLY A 141 21.86 -32.72 -18.13
C GLY A 141 21.07 -31.44 -18.35
N GLU A 142 19.77 -31.47 -18.09
CA GLU A 142 18.85 -30.34 -18.30
C GLU A 142 18.02 -30.06 -17.04
N VAL A 143 17.77 -28.77 -16.81
CA VAL A 143 16.84 -28.29 -15.78
C VAL A 143 15.77 -27.47 -16.48
N ILE A 144 14.52 -27.85 -16.26
CA ILE A 144 13.35 -27.21 -16.87
C ILE A 144 12.60 -26.51 -15.75
N TYR A 145 12.27 -25.25 -16.01
CA TYR A 145 11.67 -24.35 -15.04
C TYR A 145 10.17 -24.26 -15.31
N ASP A 146 9.40 -24.00 -14.26
CA ASP A 146 7.97 -23.66 -14.37
C ASP A 146 7.78 -22.26 -14.98
N ASN A 147 6.52 -21.85 -15.17
CA ASN A 147 6.12 -20.54 -15.68
C ASN A 147 6.63 -19.39 -14.80
N GLN A 148 6.77 -19.64 -13.51
CA GLN A 148 7.28 -18.67 -12.53
C GLN A 148 8.82 -18.62 -12.47
N GLY A 149 9.51 -19.47 -13.25
CA GLY A 149 10.95 -19.51 -13.35
C GLY A 149 11.67 -20.16 -12.17
N ARG A 150 11.01 -21.08 -11.46
CA ARG A 150 11.60 -21.95 -10.43
C ARG A 150 11.98 -23.32 -11.04
N PRO A 151 13.05 -23.97 -10.57
CA PRO A 151 13.45 -25.28 -11.11
C PRO A 151 12.42 -26.33 -10.71
N ALA A 152 11.67 -26.84 -11.69
CA ALA A 152 10.54 -27.74 -11.45
C ALA A 152 10.79 -29.15 -11.97
N VAL A 153 11.56 -29.33 -13.04
CA VAL A 153 11.91 -30.64 -13.58
C VAL A 153 13.43 -30.75 -13.74
N GLU A 154 14.01 -31.75 -13.08
CA GLU A 154 15.43 -32.11 -13.20
C GLU A 154 15.56 -33.40 -13.99
N VAL A 155 16.13 -33.30 -15.21
CA VAL A 155 16.29 -34.45 -16.10
C VAL A 155 17.61 -35.15 -15.82
N LEU A 156 17.60 -36.47 -15.72
CA LEU A 156 18.80 -37.25 -15.46
C LEU A 156 19.85 -37.02 -16.56
N PRO A 157 21.13 -36.82 -16.17
CA PRO A 157 22.19 -36.62 -17.14
C PRO A 157 22.46 -37.91 -17.92
N VAL A 158 22.70 -37.78 -19.22
CA VAL A 158 22.95 -38.92 -20.11
C VAL A 158 24.09 -38.67 -21.08
N PRO A 159 24.88 -39.70 -21.42
CA PRO A 159 25.86 -39.60 -22.50
C PRO A 159 25.14 -39.41 -23.84
N THR A 160 25.78 -38.68 -24.75
CA THR A 160 25.32 -38.52 -26.13
C THR A 160 26.28 -39.21 -27.11
N SER A 161 25.80 -39.49 -28.32
CA SER A 161 26.62 -40.05 -29.40
C SER A 161 27.56 -39.02 -30.06
N ASP A 162 27.38 -37.73 -29.76
CA ASP A 162 28.21 -36.63 -30.23
C ASP A 162 29.21 -36.26 -29.12
N ASP A 163 30.50 -36.26 -29.44
CA ASP A 163 31.56 -36.00 -28.48
C ASP A 163 31.86 -34.50 -28.32
N ASN A 164 31.14 -33.60 -28.97
CA ASN A 164 31.42 -32.17 -28.94
C ASN A 164 30.82 -31.46 -27.71
N ILE A 165 31.57 -30.52 -27.13
CA ILE A 165 31.04 -29.61 -26.12
C ILE A 165 30.30 -28.48 -26.84
N LYS A 166 28.97 -28.56 -26.88
CA LYS A 166 28.08 -27.54 -27.47
C LYS A 166 26.73 -27.57 -26.77
N TYR A 167 25.87 -26.62 -27.12
CA TYR A 167 24.47 -26.70 -26.71
C TYR A 167 23.74 -27.73 -27.57
N TYR A 168 22.95 -28.59 -26.94
CA TYR A 168 22.13 -29.61 -27.59
C TYR A 168 20.67 -29.12 -27.66
N PRO A 169 20.21 -28.55 -28.79
CA PRO A 169 18.85 -28.06 -28.90
C PRO A 169 17.84 -29.20 -28.94
N ALA A 170 16.69 -29.03 -28.27
CA ALA A 170 15.59 -29.99 -28.27
C ALA A 170 16.03 -31.41 -27.87
N PHE A 171 16.87 -31.53 -26.84
CA PHE A 171 17.51 -32.79 -26.46
C PHE A 171 16.50 -33.78 -25.86
N ASN A 172 15.73 -33.35 -24.85
CA ASN A 172 14.58 -34.11 -24.34
C ASN A 172 13.28 -33.65 -25.01
N LYS A 173 12.47 -34.61 -25.48
CA LYS A 173 11.20 -34.35 -26.18
C LYS A 173 10.03 -35.11 -25.54
N ASN A 174 8.83 -34.53 -25.63
CA ASN A 174 7.60 -35.12 -25.13
C ASN A 174 7.10 -36.31 -25.98
N ASP A 175 6.17 -37.09 -25.42
CA ASP A 175 5.47 -38.21 -26.06
C ASP A 175 4.20 -37.75 -26.80
N ALA A 176 4.31 -36.66 -27.56
CA ALA A 176 3.23 -36.18 -28.41
C ALA A 176 3.28 -36.82 -29.81
N SER A 177 2.13 -36.85 -30.50
CA SER A 177 2.05 -37.31 -31.90
C SER A 177 3.00 -36.57 -32.86
N SER A 178 3.40 -35.34 -32.49
CA SER A 178 4.50 -34.58 -33.08
C SER A 178 5.46 -34.16 -31.96
N PRO A 179 6.54 -34.91 -31.68
CA PRO A 179 7.41 -34.66 -30.53
C PRO A 179 8.04 -33.27 -30.55
N THR A 180 7.75 -32.46 -29.53
CA THR A 180 8.34 -31.14 -29.28
C THR A 180 9.30 -31.21 -28.08
N PRO A 181 10.20 -30.21 -27.90
CA PRO A 181 11.01 -30.15 -26.67
C PRO A 181 10.13 -30.22 -25.43
N PHE A 182 10.55 -30.97 -24.42
CA PHE A 182 9.85 -31.02 -23.14
C PHE A 182 10.06 -29.69 -22.41
N THR A 183 8.98 -29.03 -22.01
CA THR A 183 8.97 -27.68 -21.43
C THR A 183 7.94 -27.57 -20.32
N HIS A 184 7.83 -26.39 -19.70
CA HIS A 184 6.77 -26.04 -18.76
C HIS A 184 5.35 -26.38 -19.26
N LYS A 185 5.12 -26.34 -20.59
CA LYS A 185 3.84 -26.73 -21.22
C LYS A 185 3.43 -28.17 -20.99
N ASP A 186 4.38 -29.02 -20.63
CA ASP A 186 4.17 -30.44 -20.43
C ASP A 186 3.95 -30.80 -18.95
N PHE A 187 3.98 -29.86 -18.00
CA PHE A 187 3.80 -30.19 -16.58
C PHE A 187 3.22 -29.08 -15.68
N ASP A 188 3.20 -27.82 -16.14
CA ASP A 188 2.86 -26.63 -15.32
C ASP A 188 1.59 -25.91 -15.78
N TRP A 189 0.81 -26.51 -16.69
CA TRP A 189 -0.46 -25.96 -17.13
C TRP A 189 -1.60 -26.82 -16.62
N ASP A 190 -2.56 -26.17 -15.99
CA ASP A 190 -3.77 -26.81 -15.49
C ASP A 190 -4.59 -27.35 -16.67
N ASP A 191 -5.08 -28.57 -16.54
CA ASP A 191 -6.08 -29.11 -17.44
C ASP A 191 -7.45 -28.55 -17.01
N PRO A 192 -8.12 -27.71 -17.80
CA PRO A 192 -9.43 -27.12 -17.45
C PRO A 192 -10.54 -28.17 -17.28
N SER A 193 -10.27 -29.42 -17.64
CA SER A 193 -11.19 -30.55 -17.53
C SER A 193 -10.86 -31.54 -16.42
N ALA A 194 -9.73 -31.36 -15.72
CA ALA A 194 -9.38 -32.14 -14.55
C ALA A 194 -10.09 -31.59 -13.30
N GLU A 195 -10.43 -32.47 -12.35
CA GLU A 195 -10.89 -32.03 -11.02
C GLU A 195 -9.71 -31.31 -10.32
N ASP A 196 -10.01 -30.25 -9.57
CA ASP A 196 -9.00 -29.41 -8.90
C ASP A 196 -7.95 -30.28 -8.17
N CYS A 197 -6.65 -29.99 -8.38
CA CYS A 197 -5.45 -30.71 -7.90
C CYS A 197 -4.92 -31.93 -8.67
N GLU A 198 -5.43 -32.32 -9.84
CA GLU A 198 -4.75 -33.35 -10.65
C GLU A 198 -3.57 -32.77 -11.46
N ILE A 199 -2.41 -33.42 -11.33
CA ILE A 199 -1.16 -32.98 -11.99
C ILE A 199 -1.03 -33.67 -13.34
N SER A 200 -0.71 -32.88 -14.38
CA SER A 200 -0.41 -33.42 -15.71
C SER A 200 0.94 -34.14 -15.73
N LEU A 201 0.93 -35.46 -15.90
CA LEU A 201 2.13 -36.28 -16.05
C LEU A 201 2.40 -36.61 -17.53
N ASN A 202 3.43 -36.01 -18.11
CA ASN A 202 3.80 -36.25 -19.51
C ASN A 202 5.11 -37.04 -19.64
N LYS A 203 5.13 -38.01 -20.57
CA LYS A 203 6.28 -38.86 -20.86
C LYS A 203 7.26 -38.16 -21.80
N MET A 204 8.54 -38.51 -21.67
CA MET A 204 9.61 -38.18 -22.62
C MET A 204 9.91 -39.36 -23.54
N THR A 205 10.26 -39.08 -24.80
CA THR A 205 10.57 -40.11 -25.83
C THR A 205 11.98 -40.05 -26.39
N ASP A 206 12.69 -38.93 -26.22
CA ASP A 206 14.02 -38.67 -26.78
C ASP A 206 15.02 -38.30 -25.67
N GLY A 207 16.31 -38.19 -26.01
CA GLY A 207 17.35 -37.76 -25.09
C GLY A 207 17.54 -38.73 -23.93
N ALA A 208 17.23 -38.29 -22.71
CA ALA A 208 17.40 -39.08 -21.50
C ALA A 208 16.51 -40.34 -21.47
N SER A 209 15.33 -40.29 -22.08
CA SER A 209 14.40 -41.42 -22.14
C SER A 209 14.93 -42.58 -23.00
N LEU A 210 15.81 -42.29 -23.97
CA LEU A 210 16.47 -43.34 -24.76
C LEU A 210 17.56 -44.06 -23.96
N TYR A 211 18.22 -43.39 -23.01
CA TYR A 211 19.23 -44.03 -22.17
C TYR A 211 18.61 -44.80 -21.00
N TYR A 212 17.58 -44.23 -20.36
CA TYR A 212 16.85 -44.86 -19.26
C TYR A 212 15.57 -45.56 -19.74
N GLY A 213 15.56 -46.09 -20.96
CA GLY A 213 14.39 -46.74 -21.57
C GLY A 213 14.71 -48.12 -22.16
N GLU A 214 13.76 -48.71 -22.89
CA GLU A 214 13.98 -49.98 -23.61
C GLU A 214 14.88 -49.82 -24.84
N GLY A 215 15.19 -48.58 -25.24
CA GLY A 215 16.03 -48.27 -26.38
C GLY A 215 17.51 -48.47 -26.09
N SER A 216 18.22 -49.21 -26.94
CA SER A 216 19.68 -49.14 -26.95
C SER A 216 20.09 -47.86 -27.69
N LEU A 217 20.46 -46.80 -26.98
CA LEU A 217 21.43 -45.86 -27.57
C LEU A 217 22.62 -46.73 -27.99
N GLY A 218 23.05 -46.63 -29.24
CA GLY A 218 24.05 -47.51 -29.88
C GLY A 218 25.47 -47.40 -29.29
N PHE A 219 25.59 -47.18 -27.99
CA PHE A 219 26.83 -47.19 -27.24
C PHE A 219 27.39 -48.61 -27.23
N PRO A 220 28.63 -48.82 -27.72
CA PRO A 220 29.29 -50.11 -27.62
C PRO A 220 29.45 -50.48 -26.14
N GLU A 221 28.93 -51.66 -25.80
CA GLU A 221 28.73 -52.25 -24.47
C GLU A 221 29.79 -51.92 -23.39
N PHE A 222 29.33 -51.61 -22.19
CA PHE A 222 29.44 -52.44 -20.97
C PHE A 222 28.47 -51.83 -19.94
N TYR A 223 27.52 -52.60 -19.40
CA TYR A 223 26.56 -52.21 -18.32
C TYR A 223 25.22 -51.53 -18.67
N GLN A 224 24.87 -51.27 -19.94
CA GLN A 224 23.52 -50.74 -20.27
C GLN A 224 22.38 -51.64 -19.77
N ASN A 225 22.58 -52.96 -19.79
CA ASN A 225 21.61 -53.93 -19.24
C ASN A 225 21.39 -53.82 -17.71
N ASN A 226 22.24 -53.07 -17.00
CA ASN A 226 22.11 -52.81 -15.57
C ASN A 226 21.46 -51.45 -15.27
N VAL A 227 21.13 -50.66 -16.31
CA VAL A 227 20.42 -49.38 -16.15
C VAL A 227 18.91 -49.67 -16.04
N PRO A 228 18.24 -49.24 -14.96
CA PRO A 228 16.80 -49.40 -14.83
C PRO A 228 16.01 -48.62 -15.88
N ASN A 229 14.85 -49.15 -16.28
CA ASN A 229 13.93 -48.49 -17.20
C ASN A 229 13.04 -47.49 -16.42
N ALA A 230 13.09 -46.22 -16.81
CA ALA A 230 12.30 -45.12 -16.24
C ALA A 230 10.90 -44.98 -16.88
N GLN A 231 10.52 -45.86 -17.82
CA GLN A 231 9.18 -45.95 -18.43
C GLN A 231 8.67 -44.64 -19.06
N GLY A 232 9.58 -43.81 -19.56
CA GLY A 232 9.27 -42.49 -20.12
C GLY A 232 9.40 -41.32 -19.14
N PHE A 233 9.77 -41.55 -17.88
CA PHE A 233 9.95 -40.50 -16.87
C PHE A 233 11.40 -40.44 -16.34
N PRO A 234 12.39 -40.08 -17.18
CA PRO A 234 13.80 -39.99 -16.78
C PRO A 234 14.12 -38.72 -15.96
N TYR A 235 13.14 -38.18 -15.23
CA TYR A 235 13.24 -36.91 -14.52
C TYR A 235 12.54 -36.98 -13.16
N SER A 236 12.93 -36.10 -12.25
CA SER A 236 12.18 -35.80 -11.02
C SER A 236 11.45 -34.47 -11.16
N GLN A 237 10.23 -34.40 -10.63
CA GLN A 237 9.37 -33.22 -10.68
C GLN A 237 9.16 -32.64 -9.28
N ILE A 238 9.19 -31.31 -9.17
CA ILE A 238 8.94 -30.53 -7.96
C ILE A 238 7.70 -29.67 -8.22
N GLU A 239 6.70 -29.82 -7.36
CA GLU A 239 5.54 -28.95 -7.27
C GLU A 239 5.75 -27.99 -6.10
N TYR A 240 5.62 -26.69 -6.34
CA TYR A 240 5.73 -25.66 -5.31
C TYR A 240 4.34 -25.20 -4.84
N THR A 241 4.28 -24.55 -3.69
CA THR A 241 3.06 -23.89 -3.19
C THR A 241 2.69 -22.69 -4.07
N ALA A 242 1.39 -22.39 -4.17
CA ALA A 242 0.84 -21.28 -4.96
C ALA A 242 0.92 -19.91 -4.27
N ASP A 243 1.60 -19.83 -3.11
CA ASP A 243 1.67 -18.67 -2.23
C ASP A 243 2.89 -17.76 -2.48
N ASN A 244 3.58 -17.92 -3.61
CA ASN A 244 4.82 -17.22 -3.97
C ASN A 244 5.98 -17.32 -2.97
N THR A 245 5.91 -18.20 -1.95
CA THR A 245 6.99 -18.34 -0.96
C THR A 245 8.17 -19.19 -1.46
N GLY A 246 8.00 -19.87 -2.61
CA GLY A 246 8.99 -20.81 -3.14
C GLY A 246 9.10 -22.11 -2.32
N ARG A 247 8.16 -22.37 -1.40
CA ARG A 247 8.11 -23.61 -0.64
C ARG A 247 7.71 -24.78 -1.54
N ILE A 248 8.36 -25.93 -1.34
CA ILE A 248 8.02 -27.16 -2.06
C ILE A 248 6.75 -27.73 -1.44
N LYS A 249 5.76 -28.11 -2.25
CA LYS A 249 4.55 -28.82 -1.84
C LYS A 249 4.75 -30.33 -1.97
N ARG A 250 5.18 -30.79 -3.15
CA ARG A 250 5.44 -32.22 -3.43
C ARG A 250 6.69 -32.39 -4.30
N LYS A 251 7.37 -33.53 -4.16
CA LYS A 251 8.51 -33.89 -5.00
C LYS A 251 8.44 -35.35 -5.41
N GLY A 252 8.30 -35.58 -6.72
CA GLY A 252 8.35 -36.87 -7.37
C GLY A 252 9.79 -37.33 -7.61
N GLY A 253 9.99 -38.64 -7.64
CA GLY A 253 11.22 -39.30 -8.05
C GLY A 253 11.27 -39.60 -9.55
N ILE A 254 12.13 -40.54 -9.93
CA ILE A 254 12.33 -40.98 -11.32
C ILE A 254 11.52 -42.25 -11.57
N GLY A 255 10.91 -42.36 -12.75
CA GLY A 255 10.06 -43.50 -13.12
C GLY A 255 8.58 -43.29 -12.79
N GLU A 256 7.71 -44.03 -13.48
CA GLU A 256 6.24 -43.86 -13.44
C GLU A 256 5.66 -44.03 -12.02
N THR A 257 6.20 -44.96 -11.23
CA THR A 257 5.73 -45.29 -9.88
C THR A 257 6.19 -44.32 -8.78
N HIS A 258 7.05 -43.36 -9.12
CA HIS A 258 7.57 -42.35 -8.20
C HIS A 258 7.20 -40.92 -8.63
N GLN A 259 6.44 -40.74 -9.71
CA GLN A 259 5.97 -39.43 -10.14
C GLN A 259 4.98 -38.82 -9.14
N LEU A 260 4.68 -37.53 -9.29
CA LEU A 260 3.64 -36.87 -8.50
C LEU A 260 2.28 -37.55 -8.74
N GLY A 261 1.49 -37.76 -7.67
CA GLY A 261 0.21 -38.45 -7.76
C GLY A 261 0.31 -39.98 -7.86
N SER A 262 1.49 -40.56 -7.59
CA SER A 262 1.70 -42.02 -7.54
C SER A 262 1.58 -42.60 -6.12
N ASP A 263 1.30 -41.76 -5.14
CA ASP A 263 1.34 -42.02 -3.69
C ASP A 263 2.74 -42.31 -3.12
N ASN A 264 3.78 -42.36 -3.96
CA ASN A 264 5.18 -42.54 -3.56
C ASN A 264 6.02 -41.25 -3.74
N GLU A 265 5.37 -40.09 -3.84
CA GLU A 265 6.04 -38.80 -3.80
C GLU A 265 6.38 -38.33 -2.38
N MET A 266 7.39 -37.48 -2.23
CA MET A 266 7.59 -36.74 -1.00
C MET A 266 6.56 -35.62 -0.89
N LYS A 267 5.89 -35.48 0.26
CA LYS A 267 4.93 -34.40 0.52
C LYS A 267 5.45 -33.52 1.65
N TYR A 268 5.30 -32.22 1.49
CA TYR A 268 5.74 -31.21 2.45
C TYR A 268 4.53 -30.40 2.88
N LEU A 269 4.20 -30.46 4.17
CA LEU A 269 3.12 -29.68 4.75
C LEU A 269 3.70 -28.64 5.71
N TYR A 270 3.13 -27.45 5.72
CA TYR A 270 3.58 -26.33 6.54
C TYR A 270 2.41 -25.79 7.34
N GLY A 271 2.63 -25.52 8.61
CA GLY A 271 1.59 -24.93 9.46
C GLY A 271 2.17 -24.40 10.77
N THR A 272 1.28 -24.11 11.70
CA THR A 272 1.64 -23.59 13.03
C THR A 272 1.41 -24.68 14.07
N PRO A 273 2.34 -24.92 15.02
CA PRO A 273 2.10 -25.85 16.11
C PRO A 273 1.02 -25.30 17.06
N THR A 274 0.37 -26.17 17.82
CA THR A 274 -0.58 -25.72 18.84
C THR A 274 0.14 -25.45 20.15
N GLN A 275 -0.38 -24.53 20.99
CA GLN A 275 0.23 -24.27 22.29
C GLN A 275 0.30 -25.52 23.19
N PRO A 276 -0.72 -26.40 23.26
CA PRO A 276 -0.62 -27.66 23.98
C PRO A 276 0.47 -28.59 23.44
N GLU A 277 0.69 -28.61 22.13
CA GLU A 277 1.74 -29.41 21.49
C GLU A 277 3.14 -28.95 21.93
N LEU A 278 3.42 -27.64 21.91
CA LEU A 278 4.69 -27.10 22.39
C LEU A 278 4.87 -27.28 23.90
N ASN A 279 3.81 -27.06 24.69
CA ASN A 279 3.83 -27.26 26.14
C ASN A 279 4.12 -28.71 26.52
N ARG A 280 3.65 -29.69 25.73
CA ARG A 280 3.96 -31.11 25.94
C ARG A 280 5.45 -31.41 25.73
N LEU A 281 6.09 -30.76 24.76
CA LEU A 281 7.50 -30.97 24.43
C LEU A 281 8.46 -30.23 25.37
N PHE A 282 8.13 -28.98 25.73
CA PHE A 282 9.06 -28.06 26.39
C PHE A 282 8.57 -27.52 27.74
N GLY A 283 7.33 -27.81 28.13
CA GLY A 283 6.65 -27.22 29.28
C GLY A 283 6.22 -25.77 29.06
N TYR A 284 5.60 -25.16 30.07
CA TYR A 284 5.04 -23.79 30.02
C TYR A 284 6.06 -22.64 29.84
N ARG A 285 7.35 -22.95 29.72
CA ARG A 285 8.40 -21.94 29.51
C ARG A 285 8.73 -21.72 28.03
N VAL A 286 8.10 -22.49 27.15
CA VAL A 286 8.13 -22.24 25.70
C VAL A 286 7.30 -21.00 25.40
N GLY A 287 7.76 -20.18 24.45
CA GLY A 287 7.03 -18.97 24.05
C GLY A 287 5.68 -19.28 23.38
N ASN A 288 4.96 -18.23 23.01
CA ASN A 288 3.67 -18.35 22.31
C ASN A 288 3.84 -19.08 20.97
N ALA A 289 2.99 -20.09 20.71
CA ALA A 289 2.99 -20.92 19.51
C ALA A 289 2.85 -20.16 18.18
N LEU A 290 2.24 -18.96 18.18
CA LEU A 290 2.13 -18.07 17.02
C LEU A 290 3.49 -17.69 16.42
N HIS A 291 4.55 -17.73 17.24
CA HIS A 291 5.92 -17.41 16.81
C HIS A 291 6.69 -18.64 16.33
N TYR A 292 6.07 -19.82 16.24
CA TYR A 292 6.74 -21.05 15.84
C TYR A 292 6.14 -21.58 14.54
N LYS A 293 6.94 -22.36 13.81
CA LYS A 293 6.50 -23.04 12.59
C LYS A 293 6.61 -24.55 12.77
N LYS A 294 5.69 -25.27 12.15
CA LYS A 294 5.65 -26.74 12.11
C LYS A 294 5.75 -27.18 10.66
N ASN A 295 6.83 -27.88 10.35
CA ASN A 295 7.05 -28.46 9.03
C ASN A 295 6.90 -29.97 9.12
N VAL A 296 6.12 -30.56 8.23
CA VAL A 296 5.90 -32.01 8.15
C VAL A 296 6.39 -32.49 6.79
N VAL A 297 7.22 -33.52 6.79
CA VAL A 297 7.71 -34.20 5.58
C VAL A 297 7.24 -35.64 5.63
N ILE A 298 6.54 -36.05 4.58
CA ILE A 298 6.09 -37.43 4.37
C ILE A 298 7.00 -38.01 3.29
N ASP A 299 7.69 -39.10 3.62
CA ASP A 299 8.59 -39.76 2.70
C ASP A 299 7.84 -40.71 1.73
N PRO A 300 8.50 -41.22 0.67
CA PRO A 300 7.89 -42.17 -0.27
C PRO A 300 7.42 -43.50 0.34
N ASN A 301 7.82 -43.83 1.56
CA ASN A 301 7.36 -45.02 2.28
C ASN A 301 6.18 -44.71 3.22
N GLY A 302 5.71 -43.46 3.27
CA GLY A 302 4.63 -42.99 4.14
C GLY A 302 5.08 -42.59 5.56
N GLN A 303 6.39 -42.61 5.87
CA GLN A 303 6.87 -42.19 7.19
C GLN A 303 6.77 -40.67 7.32
N VAL A 304 6.10 -40.21 8.37
CA VAL A 304 5.93 -38.78 8.64
C VAL A 304 6.98 -38.30 9.64
N SER A 305 7.74 -37.27 9.24
CA SER A 305 8.71 -36.57 10.07
C SER A 305 8.26 -35.13 10.30
N THR A 306 8.22 -34.69 11.55
CA THR A 306 7.81 -33.34 11.95
C THR A 306 8.99 -32.58 12.53
N SER A 307 9.13 -31.31 12.18
CA SER A 307 10.13 -30.38 12.73
C SER A 307 9.45 -29.10 13.22
N PHE A 308 9.82 -28.65 14.41
CA PHE A 308 9.38 -27.38 15.00
C PHE A 308 10.49 -26.36 14.87
N LEU A 309 10.16 -25.15 14.41
CA LEU A 309 11.11 -24.06 14.18
C LEU A 309 10.72 -22.82 14.96
N ASP A 310 11.71 -22.09 15.48
CA ASP A 310 11.53 -20.80 16.14
C ASP A 310 11.50 -19.62 15.14
N PRO A 311 11.25 -18.36 15.57
CA PRO A 311 11.22 -17.19 14.68
C PRO A 311 12.51 -16.96 13.89
N GLN A 312 13.64 -17.45 14.40
CA GLN A 312 14.95 -17.32 13.75
C GLN A 312 15.20 -18.45 12.73
N GLY A 313 14.23 -19.34 12.52
CA GLY A 313 14.31 -20.47 11.60
C GLY A 313 15.12 -21.66 12.13
N ARG A 314 15.41 -21.72 13.43
CA ARG A 314 16.18 -22.82 14.03
C ARG A 314 15.25 -23.96 14.42
N THR A 315 15.63 -25.19 14.10
CA THR A 315 14.92 -26.38 14.56
C THR A 315 15.08 -26.57 16.07
N ILE A 316 13.98 -26.53 16.81
CA ILE A 316 13.97 -26.68 18.28
C ILE A 316 13.58 -28.10 18.72
N ALA A 317 12.83 -28.83 17.90
CA ALA A 317 12.48 -30.23 18.11
C ALA A 317 12.18 -30.92 16.78
N THR A 318 12.38 -32.23 16.76
CA THR A 318 11.95 -33.13 15.69
C THR A 318 11.23 -34.33 16.28
N ALA A 319 10.25 -34.86 15.55
CA ALA A 319 9.46 -36.01 15.96
C ALA A 319 9.10 -36.89 14.76
N LEU A 320 8.83 -38.17 15.01
CA LEU A 320 8.06 -39.00 14.10
C LEU A 320 6.58 -38.86 14.49
N SER A 321 5.72 -38.72 13.48
CA SER A 321 4.27 -38.53 13.66
C SER A 321 3.51 -39.58 12.84
N GLY A 322 2.24 -39.78 13.14
CA GLY A 322 1.40 -40.77 12.45
C GLY A 322 1.62 -42.21 12.91
N ASP A 323 0.88 -43.13 12.28
CA ASP A 323 0.99 -44.58 12.51
C ASP A 323 2.10 -45.18 11.62
N ASN A 324 2.51 -46.41 11.93
CA ASN A 324 3.44 -47.13 11.07
C ASN A 324 2.84 -47.30 9.67
N PRO A 325 3.59 -47.08 8.58
CA PRO A 325 3.06 -47.27 7.24
C PRO A 325 2.68 -48.75 6.99
N GLN A 326 1.44 -48.98 6.55
CA GLN A 326 0.90 -50.33 6.31
C GLN A 326 0.64 -50.58 4.82
N SER A 327 0.92 -51.80 4.37
CA SER A 327 0.46 -52.34 3.08
C SER A 327 -0.71 -53.32 3.35
N PRO A 328 -1.58 -53.66 2.36
CA PRO A 328 -2.74 -54.52 2.59
C PRO A 328 -2.46 -55.89 3.23
N ASP A 329 -1.21 -56.37 3.15
CA ASP A 329 -0.81 -57.69 3.65
C ASP A 329 0.28 -57.67 4.75
N GLU A 330 1.08 -56.59 4.91
CA GLU A 330 2.18 -56.50 5.90
C GLU A 330 2.54 -55.03 6.25
N ASP A 331 3.17 -54.83 7.42
CA ASP A 331 3.77 -53.56 7.83
C ASP A 331 4.99 -53.21 6.95
N ILE A 332 5.01 -52.00 6.39
CA ILE A 332 6.15 -51.53 5.58
C ILE A 332 7.32 -51.17 6.50
N LEU A 333 7.02 -50.58 7.67
CA LEU A 333 7.98 -50.28 8.73
C LEU A 333 7.46 -50.81 10.08
N ILE A 334 8.41 -51.20 10.95
CA ILE A 334 8.10 -51.66 12.31
C ILE A 334 7.71 -50.43 13.16
N GLY A 335 6.50 -50.46 13.73
CA GLY A 335 6.01 -49.44 14.66
C GLY A 335 6.85 -49.33 15.93
N LEU A 336 6.80 -48.16 16.57
CA LEU A 336 7.42 -47.96 17.89
C LEU A 336 6.55 -48.61 18.97
N ALA A 337 7.16 -49.03 20.08
CA ALA A 337 6.41 -49.64 21.19
C ALA A 337 5.32 -48.72 21.76
N ASP A 338 5.51 -47.41 21.64
CA ASP A 338 4.55 -46.39 22.09
C ASP A 338 3.25 -46.39 21.27
N GLU A 339 3.29 -46.87 20.02
CA GLU A 339 2.12 -46.95 19.14
C GLU A 339 1.07 -47.95 19.63
N GLU A 340 1.52 -49.03 20.29
CA GLU A 340 0.64 -50.05 20.88
C GLU A 340 0.11 -49.65 22.27
N ASP A 341 0.66 -48.59 22.89
CA ASP A 341 0.27 -48.13 24.22
C ASP A 341 -0.86 -47.09 24.14
N ALA A 342 -2.10 -47.56 24.19
CA ALA A 342 -3.29 -46.71 24.19
C ALA A 342 -3.32 -45.64 25.32
N SER A 343 -2.51 -45.77 26.37
CA SER A 343 -2.43 -44.75 27.42
C SER A 343 -1.66 -43.49 27.00
N LEU A 344 -0.90 -43.54 25.90
CA LEU A 344 -0.16 -42.41 25.34
C LEU A 344 -0.95 -41.63 24.28
N HIS A 345 -2.10 -42.19 23.84
CA HIS A 345 -2.94 -41.70 22.74
C HIS A 345 -4.25 -41.08 23.26
N GLU A 346 -4.15 -40.05 24.10
CA GLU A 346 -5.31 -39.34 24.64
C GLU A 346 -5.90 -38.33 23.63
N ASN A 347 -7.21 -38.10 23.71
CA ASN A 347 -7.87 -37.04 22.94
C ASN A 347 -7.49 -35.66 23.50
N VAL A 348 -7.16 -34.72 22.62
CA VAL A 348 -6.79 -33.35 22.98
C VAL A 348 -7.85 -32.39 22.44
N SER A 349 -8.37 -31.52 23.31
CA SER A 349 -9.20 -30.38 22.91
C SER A 349 -8.31 -29.16 22.72
N ILE A 350 -8.55 -28.39 21.66
CA ILE A 350 -7.80 -27.18 21.32
C ILE A 350 -8.80 -26.06 21.07
N ASP A 351 -8.59 -24.92 21.72
CA ASP A 351 -9.32 -23.71 21.39
C ASP A 351 -8.74 -23.09 20.11
N VAL A 352 -9.55 -23.05 19.05
CA VAL A 352 -9.18 -22.47 17.77
C VAL A 352 -9.32 -20.94 17.76
N LEU A 353 -10.15 -20.38 18.66
CA LEU A 353 -10.29 -18.94 18.81
C LEU A 353 -9.21 -18.34 19.73
N ASP A 354 -8.44 -19.19 20.41
CA ASP A 354 -7.34 -18.82 21.32
C ASP A 354 -7.77 -17.83 22.43
N LYS A 355 -8.95 -18.07 23.00
CA LYS A 355 -9.48 -17.27 24.12
C LYS A 355 -8.75 -17.63 25.40
N LEU A 356 -8.62 -16.66 26.31
CA LEU A 356 -8.05 -16.89 27.63
C LEU A 356 -8.86 -17.93 28.43
N TYR A 357 -10.19 -17.86 28.34
CA TYR A 357 -11.12 -18.89 28.81
C TYR A 357 -12.24 -19.09 27.78
N GLU A 358 -12.76 -20.32 27.64
CA GLU A 358 -13.76 -20.71 26.61
C GLU A 358 -15.04 -19.86 26.57
N LEU A 359 -15.37 -19.17 27.67
CA LEU A 359 -16.58 -18.36 27.81
C LEU A 359 -16.32 -16.84 27.85
N ASP A 360 -15.07 -16.42 27.65
CA ASP A 360 -14.72 -15.01 27.69
C ASP A 360 -15.24 -14.26 26.45
N PRO A 361 -15.64 -12.98 26.60
CA PRO A 361 -15.92 -12.12 25.47
C PRO A 361 -14.73 -12.04 24.53
N ASP A 362 -15.01 -11.78 23.26
CA ASP A 362 -13.98 -11.57 22.27
C ASP A 362 -13.13 -10.34 22.57
N THR A 363 -11.81 -10.49 22.48
CA THR A 363 -10.84 -9.41 22.65
C THR A 363 -9.94 -9.27 21.44
N ALA A 364 -9.30 -8.12 21.28
CA ALA A 364 -8.31 -7.90 20.21
C ALA A 364 -7.04 -8.77 20.34
N LEU A 365 -6.89 -9.54 21.43
CA LEU A 365 -5.79 -10.48 21.63
C LEU A 365 -6.17 -11.92 21.23
N ASP A 366 -7.45 -12.20 21.01
CA ASP A 366 -7.94 -13.51 20.59
C ASP A 366 -7.64 -13.71 19.08
N ARG A 367 -7.63 -14.96 18.62
CA ARG A 367 -7.48 -15.30 17.19
C ARG A 367 -8.83 -15.26 16.48
N ASN A 368 -9.58 -14.16 16.68
CA ASN A 368 -10.88 -13.88 16.07
C ASN A 368 -10.92 -12.41 15.64
N ASP A 369 -10.54 -12.16 14.39
CA ASP A 369 -10.16 -10.83 13.92
C ASP A 369 -11.39 -9.98 13.60
N LEU A 370 -11.46 -8.79 14.22
CA LEU A 370 -12.43 -7.75 13.92
C LEU A 370 -12.08 -7.07 12.59
N TYR A 371 -13.05 -7.00 11.68
CA TYR A 371 -12.89 -6.31 10.39
C TYR A 371 -14.18 -5.61 9.97
N ALA A 372 -14.03 -4.63 9.06
CA ALA A 372 -15.14 -3.91 8.45
C ALA A 372 -15.54 -4.60 7.13
N THR A 373 -16.81 -4.95 6.98
CA THR A 373 -17.36 -5.52 5.74
C THR A 373 -17.61 -4.46 4.66
N GLY A 374 -17.58 -3.18 5.04
CA GLY A 374 -17.96 -2.05 4.20
C GLY A 374 -19.46 -1.75 4.17
N ARG A 375 -20.32 -2.59 4.77
CA ARG A 375 -21.78 -2.39 4.80
C ARG A 375 -22.21 -1.21 5.67
N PHE A 376 -21.48 -0.96 6.75
CA PHE A 376 -21.73 0.14 7.68
C PHE A 376 -20.57 1.15 7.70
N GLY A 377 -19.97 1.39 6.54
CA GLY A 377 -18.81 2.27 6.39
C GLY A 377 -17.54 1.66 7.01
N LEU A 378 -16.82 2.43 7.82
CA LEU A 378 -15.57 2.01 8.47
C LEU A 378 -15.80 1.28 9.82
N LEU A 379 -17.05 1.06 10.22
CA LEU A 379 -17.37 0.36 11.46
C LEU A 379 -17.00 -1.13 11.33
N GLN A 380 -16.30 -1.67 12.32
CA GLN A 380 -15.96 -3.08 12.40
C GLN A 380 -17.20 -3.89 12.77
N ASP A 381 -17.84 -4.51 11.79
CA ASP A 381 -19.13 -5.19 11.89
C ASP A 381 -19.03 -6.72 11.68
N ALA A 382 -17.82 -7.26 11.60
CA ALA A 382 -17.61 -8.70 11.44
C ALA A 382 -16.37 -9.24 12.16
N LEU A 383 -16.41 -10.54 12.42
CA LEU A 383 -15.41 -11.33 13.13
C LEU A 383 -15.04 -12.58 12.32
N GLN A 384 -13.78 -12.71 11.91
CA GLN A 384 -13.30 -13.83 11.09
C GLN A 384 -12.16 -14.63 11.74
N VAL A 385 -12.08 -15.92 11.39
CA VAL A 385 -10.97 -16.80 11.74
C VAL A 385 -10.60 -17.64 10.53
N SER A 386 -9.31 -17.74 10.26
CA SER A 386 -8.75 -18.72 9.32
C SER A 386 -7.62 -19.47 10.01
N ASN A 387 -7.80 -20.79 10.19
CA ASN A 387 -6.80 -21.62 10.87
C ASN A 387 -6.45 -22.86 10.02
N GLU A 388 -5.17 -23.03 9.74
CA GLU A 388 -4.64 -24.21 9.04
C GLU A 388 -4.17 -25.25 10.05
N PHE A 389 -4.56 -26.51 9.86
CA PHE A 389 -4.06 -27.62 10.66
C PHE A 389 -3.61 -28.78 9.78
N LEU A 390 -2.56 -29.46 10.25
CA LEU A 390 -1.89 -30.53 9.52
C LEU A 390 -2.34 -31.89 10.04
N VAL A 391 -2.93 -32.69 9.16
CA VAL A 391 -3.33 -34.07 9.46
C VAL A 391 -2.19 -34.99 9.08
N THR A 392 -1.61 -35.67 10.08
CA THR A 392 -0.45 -36.57 9.91
C THR A 392 -0.80 -38.05 10.07
N LYS A 393 -2.00 -38.36 10.59
CA LYS A 393 -2.49 -39.71 10.80
C LYS A 393 -3.79 -39.92 10.01
N PRO A 394 -3.82 -40.84 9.03
CA PRO A 394 -5.03 -41.12 8.28
C PRO A 394 -6.11 -41.72 9.20
N SER A 395 -7.37 -41.54 8.85
CA SER A 395 -8.51 -42.14 9.57
C SER A 395 -8.69 -41.67 11.03
N THR A 396 -8.07 -40.56 11.41
CA THR A 396 -8.31 -39.91 12.72
C THR A 396 -9.59 -39.10 12.63
N GLU A 397 -10.55 -39.30 13.55
CA GLU A 397 -11.77 -38.51 13.59
C GLU A 397 -11.50 -37.18 14.30
N TYR A 398 -11.82 -36.07 13.64
CA TYR A 398 -11.78 -34.73 14.22
C TYR A 398 -13.21 -34.25 14.45
N SER A 399 -13.46 -33.65 15.61
CA SER A 399 -14.76 -33.13 16.02
C SER A 399 -14.64 -31.64 16.30
N PHE A 400 -15.57 -30.85 15.77
CA PHE A 400 -15.62 -29.41 16.00
C PHE A 400 -16.90 -29.02 16.72
N ASP A 401 -16.74 -28.21 17.76
CA ASP A 401 -17.80 -27.66 18.57
C ASP A 401 -17.71 -26.13 18.55
N TYR A 402 -18.84 -25.45 18.34
CA TYR A 402 -18.89 -23.99 18.35
C TYR A 402 -20.08 -23.50 19.18
N GLN A 403 -19.81 -22.55 20.07
CA GLN A 403 -20.82 -21.88 20.89
C GLN A 403 -20.78 -20.38 20.63
N PHE A 404 -21.96 -19.79 20.53
CA PHE A 404 -22.14 -18.37 20.29
C PHE A 404 -23.08 -17.78 21.35
N THR A 405 -22.74 -16.61 21.85
CA THR A 405 -23.59 -15.83 22.76
C THR A 405 -23.58 -14.36 22.36
N SER A 406 -24.74 -13.80 22.05
CA SER A 406 -24.92 -12.34 21.88
C SER A 406 -25.87 -11.75 22.91
N GLY A 407 -25.66 -10.45 23.16
CA GLY A 407 -26.57 -9.63 23.96
C GLY A 407 -27.77 -9.11 23.16
N SER A 408 -28.47 -8.17 23.78
CA SER A 408 -29.51 -7.38 23.14
C SER A 408 -29.37 -5.92 23.55
N PHE A 409 -29.81 -5.04 22.66
CA PHE A 409 -29.96 -3.62 22.95
C PHE A 409 -31.33 -3.37 23.57
N THR A 410 -31.37 -2.81 24.77
CA THR A 410 -32.62 -2.36 25.40
C THR A 410 -32.47 -0.88 25.73
N PRO A 411 -33.18 0.02 25.05
CA PRO A 411 -33.11 1.45 25.36
C PRO A 411 -33.60 1.72 26.78
N GLU A 412 -32.97 2.67 27.47
CA GLU A 412 -33.18 2.92 28.92
C GLU A 412 -34.64 3.21 29.31
N PHE A 413 -35.40 3.85 28.42
CA PHE A 413 -36.80 4.24 28.63
C PHE A 413 -37.80 3.34 27.91
N CYS A 414 -37.32 2.27 27.28
CA CYS A 414 -38.10 1.35 26.47
C CYS A 414 -38.29 0.00 27.14
N THR A 415 -39.43 -0.64 26.88
CA THR A 415 -39.67 -2.04 27.29
C THR A 415 -39.29 -3.06 26.23
N THR A 416 -39.11 -2.64 24.98
CA THR A 416 -38.75 -3.50 23.85
C THR A 416 -37.25 -3.71 23.80
N SER A 417 -36.82 -4.97 23.78
CA SER A 417 -35.42 -5.37 23.65
C SER A 417 -35.16 -5.88 22.23
N TYR A 418 -34.11 -5.38 21.60
CA TYR A 418 -33.70 -5.70 20.24
C TYR A 418 -32.48 -6.63 20.28
N PRO A 419 -32.62 -7.92 19.94
CA PRO A 419 -31.51 -8.85 20.00
C PRO A 419 -30.49 -8.57 18.90
N PHE A 420 -29.19 -8.73 19.19
CA PHE A 420 -28.16 -8.65 18.16
C PHE A 420 -28.19 -9.93 17.32
N VAL A 421 -28.30 -9.76 16.00
CA VAL A 421 -28.45 -10.85 15.02
C VAL A 421 -27.30 -10.81 14.03
N TYR A 422 -26.71 -11.98 13.77
CA TYR A 422 -25.53 -12.14 12.93
C TYR A 422 -25.75 -13.25 11.89
N ASP A 423 -25.01 -13.15 10.79
CA ASP A 423 -24.82 -14.23 9.84
C ASP A 423 -23.54 -14.99 10.22
N LEU A 424 -23.67 -16.27 10.57
CA LEU A 424 -22.54 -17.16 10.85
C LEU A 424 -22.32 -18.12 9.68
N SER A 425 -21.13 -18.13 9.12
CA SER A 425 -20.67 -19.17 8.20
C SER A 425 -19.43 -19.88 8.74
N ILE A 426 -19.40 -21.20 8.59
CA ILE A 426 -18.24 -22.04 8.93
C ILE A 426 -17.99 -22.95 7.74
N SER A 427 -16.76 -22.97 7.26
CA SER A 427 -16.32 -23.85 6.18
C SER A 427 -15.02 -24.57 6.52
N LEU A 428 -14.91 -25.80 6.04
CA LEU A 428 -13.72 -26.63 6.15
C LEU A 428 -13.34 -27.12 4.76
N LYS A 429 -12.18 -26.70 4.29
CA LYS A 429 -11.65 -27.03 2.96
C LYS A 429 -10.32 -27.74 3.08
N ASP A 430 -10.01 -28.61 2.12
CA ASP A 430 -8.65 -29.10 1.95
C ASP A 430 -7.81 -28.15 1.06
N GLU A 431 -6.56 -28.53 0.82
CA GLU A 431 -5.61 -27.82 -0.05
C GLU A 431 -6.05 -27.71 -1.53
N CYS A 432 -7.14 -28.37 -1.92
CA CYS A 432 -7.70 -28.39 -3.27
C CYS A 432 -9.03 -27.63 -3.35
N ASP A 433 -9.33 -26.83 -2.33
CA ASP A 433 -10.60 -26.13 -2.15
C ASP A 433 -11.83 -27.05 -2.15
N VAL A 434 -11.63 -28.37 -1.98
CA VAL A 434 -12.72 -29.32 -1.83
C VAL A 434 -13.33 -29.13 -0.46
N GLU A 435 -14.62 -28.84 -0.47
CA GLU A 435 -15.35 -28.50 0.73
C GLU A 435 -15.87 -29.76 1.44
N TYR A 436 -15.31 -30.05 2.62
CA TYR A 436 -15.74 -31.18 3.46
C TYR A 436 -16.90 -30.78 4.36
N TYR A 437 -16.99 -29.49 4.66
CA TYR A 437 -18.07 -28.91 5.43
C TYR A 437 -18.31 -27.49 4.96
N LEU A 438 -19.57 -27.20 4.63
CA LEU A 438 -20.07 -25.85 4.45
C LEU A 438 -21.45 -25.76 5.03
N GLU A 439 -21.61 -24.87 5.98
CA GLU A 439 -22.93 -24.34 6.30
C GLU A 439 -22.90 -22.84 5.96
N GLY A 440 -23.86 -22.45 5.12
CA GLY A 440 -24.01 -21.06 4.68
C GLY A 440 -24.33 -20.13 5.85
N PRO A 441 -24.47 -18.81 5.59
CA PRO A 441 -24.80 -17.85 6.63
C PRO A 441 -26.10 -18.25 7.35
N GLY A 442 -25.95 -18.79 8.55
CA GLY A 442 -27.04 -19.10 9.46
C GLY A 442 -27.30 -17.88 10.35
N LEU A 443 -28.56 -17.45 10.42
CA LEU A 443 -28.99 -16.40 11.34
C LEU A 443 -28.82 -16.89 12.78
N VAL A 444 -27.90 -16.28 13.54
CA VAL A 444 -27.65 -16.60 14.95
C VAL A 444 -27.90 -15.37 15.83
N SER A 445 -28.48 -15.61 17.02
CA SER A 445 -28.79 -14.57 18.00
C SER A 445 -29.01 -15.19 19.39
N GLY A 446 -28.72 -14.44 20.46
CA GLY A 446 -28.80 -14.93 21.84
C GLY A 446 -27.77 -16.02 22.08
N SER A 447 -28.15 -17.11 22.75
CA SER A 447 -27.28 -18.28 22.93
C SER A 447 -27.59 -19.33 21.86
N TYR A 448 -26.58 -19.68 21.08
CA TYR A 448 -26.67 -20.67 20.02
C TYR A 448 -25.53 -21.68 20.16
N THR A 449 -25.87 -22.97 20.22
CA THR A 449 -24.91 -24.07 20.14
C THR A 449 -24.99 -24.67 18.76
N TYR A 450 -23.88 -24.59 18.04
CA TYR A 450 -23.78 -25.12 16.69
C TYR A 450 -23.72 -26.65 16.74
N PRO A 451 -24.34 -27.36 15.79
CA PRO A 451 -24.27 -28.83 15.74
C PRO A 451 -22.81 -29.29 15.61
N THR A 452 -22.38 -30.18 16.50
CA THR A 452 -21.08 -30.84 16.38
C THR A 452 -20.99 -31.54 15.04
N PHE A 453 -19.97 -31.22 14.25
CA PHE A 453 -19.65 -31.95 13.03
C PHE A 453 -18.32 -32.68 13.19
N SER A 454 -18.26 -33.88 12.61
CA SER A 454 -17.06 -34.70 12.63
C SER A 454 -16.67 -35.08 11.21
N PHE A 455 -15.37 -35.11 10.97
CA PHE A 455 -14.83 -35.53 9.68
C PHE A 455 -13.61 -36.42 9.86
N ILE A 456 -13.40 -37.30 8.88
CA ILE A 456 -12.27 -38.23 8.84
C ILE A 456 -11.38 -37.82 7.66
N PRO A 457 -10.36 -36.97 7.89
CA PRO A 457 -9.45 -36.52 6.85
C PRO A 457 -8.52 -37.62 6.33
N LYS A 458 -8.03 -37.39 5.11
CA LYS A 458 -6.79 -37.99 4.61
C LYS A 458 -5.60 -37.21 5.17
N VAL A 459 -4.40 -37.75 5.03
CA VAL A 459 -3.17 -37.01 5.39
C VAL A 459 -3.02 -35.80 4.44
N GLY A 460 -2.89 -34.59 5.00
CA GLY A 460 -2.87 -33.34 4.23
C GLY A 460 -3.06 -32.09 5.09
N SER A 461 -3.09 -30.93 4.44
CA SER A 461 -3.44 -29.63 5.05
C SER A 461 -4.94 -29.36 4.90
N TYR A 462 -5.54 -28.80 5.96
CA TYR A 462 -6.94 -28.40 5.99
C TYR A 462 -7.08 -27.01 6.60
N THR A 463 -7.95 -26.20 6.01
CA THR A 463 -8.23 -24.82 6.44
C THR A 463 -9.64 -24.74 6.99
N LEU A 464 -9.76 -24.40 8.27
CA LEU A 464 -11.02 -24.05 8.91
C LEU A 464 -11.21 -22.54 8.83
N TYR A 465 -12.30 -22.13 8.20
CA TYR A 465 -12.71 -20.73 8.09
C TYR A 465 -14.03 -20.50 8.82
N LYS A 466 -14.10 -19.41 9.59
CA LYS A 466 -15.30 -18.94 10.25
C LYS A 466 -15.47 -17.46 9.95
N ASN A 467 -16.69 -17.04 9.64
CA ASN A 467 -17.08 -15.64 9.53
C ASN A 467 -18.38 -15.38 10.29
N LEU A 468 -18.41 -14.32 11.09
CA LEU A 468 -19.57 -13.87 11.84
C LEU A 468 -19.74 -12.37 11.60
N GLN A 469 -20.75 -11.99 10.83
CA GLN A 469 -21.01 -10.60 10.44
C GLN A 469 -22.39 -10.14 10.92
N ILE A 470 -22.60 -8.85 11.16
CA ILE A 470 -23.92 -8.31 11.49
C ILE A 470 -24.90 -8.59 10.35
N ASN A 471 -26.10 -9.09 10.69
CA ASN A 471 -27.16 -9.28 9.71
C ASN A 471 -27.85 -7.94 9.41
N GLU A 472 -27.58 -7.40 8.23
CA GLU A 472 -28.08 -6.10 7.75
C GLU A 472 -29.61 -5.99 7.83
N SER A 473 -30.33 -6.98 7.29
CA SER A 473 -31.80 -6.95 7.26
C SER A 473 -32.44 -6.93 8.66
N SER A 474 -31.83 -7.61 9.63
CA SER A 474 -32.32 -7.64 11.01
C SER A 474 -32.00 -6.33 11.73
N PHE A 475 -30.83 -5.76 11.48
CA PHE A 475 -30.42 -4.45 12.00
C PHE A 475 -31.34 -3.34 11.51
N GLU A 476 -31.60 -3.26 10.20
CA GLU A 476 -32.50 -2.25 9.61
C GLU A 476 -33.93 -2.40 10.13
N ASN A 477 -34.43 -3.63 10.24
CA ASN A 477 -35.77 -3.89 10.77
C ASN A 477 -35.89 -3.50 12.25
N ALA A 478 -34.88 -3.83 13.08
CA ALA A 478 -34.84 -3.43 14.48
C ALA A 478 -34.80 -1.90 14.63
N THR A 479 -34.00 -1.22 13.80
CA THR A 479 -33.90 0.24 13.76
C THR A 479 -35.24 0.87 13.38
N ASN A 480 -35.89 0.37 12.33
CA ASN A 480 -37.21 0.86 11.90
C ASN A 480 -38.29 0.64 12.96
N GLN A 481 -38.28 -0.50 13.65
CA GLN A 481 -39.22 -0.77 14.75
C GLN A 481 -38.95 0.14 15.95
N TYR A 482 -37.69 0.40 16.26
CA TYR A 482 -37.32 1.34 17.32
C TYR A 482 -37.81 2.75 16.99
N LEU A 483 -37.51 3.27 15.79
CA LEU A 483 -37.99 4.58 15.33
C LEU A 483 -39.52 4.68 15.33
N ALA A 484 -40.23 3.63 14.90
CA ALA A 484 -41.69 3.60 14.98
C ALA A 484 -42.19 3.61 16.43
N SER A 485 -41.51 2.92 17.35
CA SER A 485 -41.88 2.88 18.77
C SER A 485 -41.71 4.22 19.49
N LEU A 486 -40.86 5.11 18.98
CA LEU A 486 -40.67 6.47 19.51
C LEU A 486 -41.84 7.40 19.14
N THR A 487 -42.56 7.10 18.05
CA THR A 487 -43.62 7.96 17.50
C THR A 487 -45.04 7.47 17.79
N ASP A 488 -45.22 6.24 18.27
CA ASP A 488 -46.52 5.68 18.64
C ASP A 488 -46.94 6.09 20.07
N GLU A 489 -47.95 6.95 20.20
CA GLU A 489 -48.52 7.43 21.49
C GLU A 489 -48.92 6.30 22.47
N SER A 490 -49.13 5.08 21.99
CA SER A 490 -49.49 3.93 22.82
C SER A 490 -48.29 3.12 23.31
N SER A 491 -47.09 3.44 22.82
CA SER A 491 -45.82 2.80 23.18
C SER A 491 -45.27 3.31 24.51
N ALA A 492 -44.64 2.42 25.29
CA ALA A 492 -43.90 2.82 26.48
C ALA A 492 -42.61 3.61 26.13
N CYS A 493 -42.13 3.47 24.89
CA CYS A 493 -41.01 4.22 24.32
C CYS A 493 -41.42 5.58 23.73
N TYR A 494 -42.72 5.92 23.77
CA TYR A 494 -43.22 7.12 23.14
C TYR A 494 -42.54 8.35 23.74
N ILE A 495 -41.90 9.11 22.86
CA ILE A 495 -41.36 10.41 23.20
C ILE A 495 -42.43 11.40 22.77
N ASP A 496 -43.17 11.94 23.74
CA ASP A 496 -44.17 12.98 23.47
C ASP A 496 -43.49 14.20 22.83
N PRO A 497 -43.68 14.45 21.52
CA PRO A 497 -43.01 15.56 20.85
C PRO A 497 -43.41 16.91 21.47
N SER A 498 -44.58 16.98 22.12
CA SER A 498 -45.05 18.19 22.80
C SER A 498 -44.35 18.46 24.15
N ALA A 499 -43.72 17.45 24.76
CA ALA A 499 -42.89 17.61 25.96
C ALA A 499 -41.51 18.21 25.65
N PHE A 500 -41.10 18.18 24.39
CA PHE A 500 -39.86 18.79 23.88
C PHE A 500 -40.14 20.06 23.05
N SER A 501 -41.39 20.50 22.99
CA SER A 501 -41.79 21.75 22.36
C SER A 501 -41.57 22.91 23.34
N PRO A 502 -40.72 23.92 23.02
CA PRO A 502 -41.02 25.26 23.46
C PRO A 502 -42.42 25.63 22.94
N ASP A 503 -43.17 26.45 23.68
CA ASP A 503 -44.51 26.90 23.28
C ASP A 503 -44.41 27.78 22.02
N THR A 504 -44.35 27.16 20.85
CA THR A 504 -44.35 27.82 19.53
C THR A 504 -45.10 26.94 18.54
N SER A 505 -46.16 27.49 17.96
CA SER A 505 -47.09 26.83 17.06
C SER A 505 -46.45 26.40 15.74
N ILE A 506 -46.82 25.21 15.26
CA ILE A 506 -46.41 24.55 13.99
C ILE A 506 -46.99 25.23 12.72
N GLU A 507 -47.07 26.56 12.70
CA GLU A 507 -47.26 27.34 11.46
C GLU A 507 -45.93 27.71 10.78
N ASP A 508 -44.77 27.40 11.40
CA ASP A 508 -43.43 27.83 10.94
C ASP A 508 -42.59 26.71 10.27
N CYS A 509 -43.19 25.60 9.84
CA CYS A 509 -42.47 24.68 8.95
C CYS A 509 -42.45 25.26 7.53
N PHE A 510 -41.38 25.95 7.19
CA PHE A 510 -41.18 26.53 5.86
C PHE A 510 -41.12 25.43 4.80
N GLU A 511 -42.04 25.46 3.83
CA GLU A 511 -42.00 24.51 2.71
C GLU A 511 -40.95 24.92 1.66
N THR A 512 -40.49 26.18 1.72
CA THR A 512 -39.47 26.72 0.81
C THR A 512 -38.49 27.68 1.49
N CYS A 513 -37.26 27.71 0.99
CA CYS A 513 -36.18 28.60 1.45
C CYS A 513 -36.56 30.11 1.38
N THR A 514 -37.33 30.55 0.38
CA THR A 514 -37.83 31.95 0.32
C THR A 514 -38.81 32.28 1.45
N GLU A 515 -39.65 31.33 1.86
CA GLU A 515 -40.59 31.50 2.97
C GLU A 515 -39.86 31.59 4.32
N CYS A 516 -38.77 30.83 4.45
CA CYS A 516 -37.88 30.83 5.61
C CYS A 516 -37.13 32.16 5.73
N GLU A 517 -36.50 32.66 4.65
CA GLU A 517 -35.79 33.95 4.67
C GLU A 517 -36.73 35.15 4.87
N ASP A 518 -37.91 35.16 4.25
CA ASP A 518 -38.89 36.25 4.41
C ASP A 518 -39.42 36.34 5.85
N THR A 519 -39.50 35.22 6.56
CA THR A 519 -39.97 35.14 7.94
C THR A 519 -38.86 35.45 8.95
N LEU A 520 -37.64 34.97 8.69
CA LEU A 520 -36.46 35.27 9.51
C LEU A 520 -36.12 36.76 9.48
N GLY A 521 -36.30 37.40 8.32
CA GLY A 521 -36.07 38.82 8.11
C GLY A 521 -34.60 39.24 8.22
N PRO A 522 -34.29 40.53 8.05
CA PRO A 522 -32.91 41.02 8.12
C PRO A 522 -32.35 40.93 9.55
N ILE A 523 -31.06 40.60 9.65
CA ILE A 523 -30.32 40.41 10.92
C ILE A 523 -30.61 41.46 11.97
N SER A 524 -30.68 42.74 11.59
CA SER A 524 -30.95 43.82 12.53
C SER A 524 -32.32 43.72 13.19
N THR A 525 -33.34 43.29 12.45
CA THR A 525 -34.70 43.16 12.96
C THR A 525 -34.82 41.96 13.90
N TYR A 526 -34.14 40.86 13.56
CA TYR A 526 -34.08 39.67 14.40
C TYR A 526 -33.38 39.97 15.74
N VAL A 527 -32.16 40.51 15.69
CA VAL A 527 -31.37 40.85 16.87
C VAL A 527 -32.10 41.84 17.77
N LEU A 528 -32.73 42.88 17.20
CA LEU A 528 -33.55 43.81 17.96
C LEU A 528 -34.74 43.13 18.64
N THR A 529 -35.44 42.26 17.92
CA THR A 529 -36.61 41.55 18.46
C THR A 529 -36.20 40.67 19.64
N GLN A 530 -35.08 39.95 19.53
CA GLN A 530 -34.56 39.12 20.61
C GLN A 530 -34.11 39.96 21.81
N LEU A 531 -33.35 41.04 21.61
CA LEU A 531 -32.96 41.94 22.70
C LEU A 531 -34.17 42.56 23.43
N GLN A 532 -35.22 42.94 22.68
CA GLN A 532 -36.47 43.44 23.26
C GLN A 532 -37.19 42.38 24.11
N GLN A 533 -37.14 41.11 23.70
CA GLN A 533 -37.73 39.99 24.45
C GLN A 533 -36.90 39.65 25.70
N THR A 534 -35.58 39.50 25.56
CA THR A 534 -34.65 39.14 26.65
C THR A 534 -34.70 40.12 27.80
N TYR A 535 -34.73 41.42 27.49
CA TYR A 535 -34.78 42.48 28.50
C TYR A 535 -36.19 42.99 28.80
N GLY A 536 -37.22 42.50 28.08
CA GLY A 536 -38.58 43.04 28.16
C GLY A 536 -38.67 44.55 27.85
N ASN A 537 -37.70 45.11 27.14
CA ASN A 537 -37.52 46.55 26.93
C ASN A 537 -37.74 46.90 25.46
N THR A 538 -38.84 47.57 25.15
CA THR A 538 -39.20 47.94 23.76
C THR A 538 -38.43 49.14 23.21
N THR A 539 -37.50 49.72 23.98
CA THR A 539 -36.73 50.91 23.54
C THR A 539 -35.51 50.58 22.68
N PHE A 540 -35.12 49.30 22.57
CA PHE A 540 -34.05 48.86 21.67
C PHE A 540 -34.39 49.22 20.21
N ASN A 541 -33.51 49.95 19.52
CA ASN A 541 -33.71 50.42 18.14
C ASN A 541 -32.38 50.75 17.43
N GLU A 542 -32.40 51.00 16.11
CA GLU A 542 -31.20 51.35 15.31
C GLU A 542 -30.99 52.86 15.10
N ALA A 543 -31.91 53.71 15.56
CA ALA A 543 -31.93 55.13 15.21
C ALA A 543 -31.27 56.03 16.27
N SER A 544 -31.67 55.92 17.55
CA SER A 544 -31.14 56.74 18.65
C SER A 544 -31.62 56.27 20.03
N GLY A 545 -30.77 56.44 21.04
CA GLY A 545 -31.07 56.17 22.46
C GLY A 545 -30.02 56.80 23.39
N ALA A 546 -30.23 56.67 24.70
CA ALA A 546 -29.32 57.19 25.72
C ALA A 546 -28.05 56.35 25.87
N GLN A 547 -28.12 55.05 25.54
CA GLN A 547 -27.02 54.09 25.53
C GLN A 547 -26.96 53.39 24.17
N SER A 548 -25.79 52.86 23.78
CA SER A 548 -25.57 52.15 22.52
C SER A 548 -24.44 51.13 22.58
N GLN A 549 -24.55 50.07 21.79
CA GLN A 549 -23.46 49.13 21.50
C GLN A 549 -23.39 48.79 20.02
N THR A 550 -22.19 48.48 19.54
CA THR A 550 -21.93 48.15 18.14
C THR A 550 -21.11 46.87 18.06
N LEU A 551 -21.56 45.93 17.23
CA LEU A 551 -20.83 44.72 16.86
C LEU A 551 -20.97 44.52 15.35
N GLU A 552 -19.84 44.34 14.64
CA GLU A 552 -19.80 44.03 13.20
C GLU A 552 -20.65 44.95 12.30
N GLY A 553 -20.69 46.24 12.62
CA GLY A 553 -21.44 47.23 11.84
C GLY A 553 -22.93 47.37 12.21
N LEU A 554 -23.48 46.45 13.02
CA LEU A 554 -24.82 46.57 13.61
C LEU A 554 -24.74 47.41 14.88
N THR A 555 -25.41 48.56 14.90
CA THR A 555 -25.45 49.44 16.09
C THR A 555 -26.85 49.48 16.67
N VAL A 556 -26.95 49.12 17.95
CA VAL A 556 -28.21 49.07 18.68
C VAL A 556 -28.20 50.09 19.81
N TYR A 557 -29.28 50.85 19.94
CA TYR A 557 -29.52 51.89 20.95
C TYR A 557 -30.67 51.52 21.88
N TRP A 558 -30.60 51.90 23.16
CA TRP A 558 -31.71 51.73 24.10
C TRP A 558 -31.78 52.84 25.15
N ASN A 559 -32.86 52.84 25.93
CA ASN A 559 -32.98 53.63 27.15
C ASN A 559 -33.33 52.70 28.32
N ASP A 560 -32.82 52.98 29.51
CA ASP A 560 -33.27 52.27 30.72
C ASP A 560 -34.75 52.63 30.99
N VAL A 561 -35.58 51.62 31.23
CA VAL A 561 -37.02 51.82 31.49
C VAL A 561 -37.25 51.94 32.99
N ASP A 562 -37.84 53.05 33.40
CA ASP A 562 -38.27 53.31 34.78
C ASP A 562 -39.62 52.59 34.99
N ASP A 563 -39.64 51.43 35.65
CA ASP A 563 -40.88 50.79 36.09
C ASP A 563 -41.05 50.98 37.61
N ASP A 564 -42.20 51.56 37.99
CA ASP A 564 -42.44 52.28 39.24
C ASP A 564 -42.55 51.36 40.49
N ASN A 565 -42.01 50.13 40.46
CA ASN A 565 -42.09 49.19 41.59
C ASN A 565 -40.94 48.18 41.78
N ASN A 566 -39.79 48.32 41.10
CA ASN A 566 -38.57 47.64 41.55
C ASN A 566 -37.34 48.36 41.01
N LEU A 567 -36.23 48.28 41.75
CA LEU A 567 -34.90 48.82 41.43
C LEU A 567 -34.66 48.88 39.91
N ALA A 568 -34.31 50.06 39.39
CA ALA A 568 -33.91 50.24 37.99
C ALA A 568 -33.02 49.07 37.55
N ALA A 569 -33.51 48.24 36.63
CA ALA A 569 -32.68 47.26 35.97
C ALA A 569 -31.78 48.05 35.01
N ILE A 570 -30.66 48.53 35.52
CA ILE A 570 -29.59 49.10 34.68
C ILE A 570 -29.16 47.96 33.77
N ILE A 571 -29.46 48.08 32.49
CA ILE A 571 -29.06 47.10 31.49
C ILE A 571 -27.55 47.22 31.33
N ASP A 572 -26.80 46.18 31.67
CA ASP A 572 -25.35 46.17 31.56
C ASP A 572 -24.93 46.19 30.09
N SER A 573 -24.15 47.20 29.70
CA SER A 573 -23.69 47.35 28.33
C SER A 573 -22.72 46.24 27.88
N ALA A 574 -22.06 45.55 28.82
CA ALA A 574 -21.23 44.38 28.51
C ALA A 574 -22.09 43.13 28.22
N GLU A 575 -23.19 42.96 28.96
CA GLU A 575 -24.14 41.87 28.74
C GLU A 575 -24.93 42.06 27.44
N VAL A 576 -25.28 43.30 27.09
CA VAL A 576 -25.87 43.62 25.77
C VAL A 576 -24.92 43.27 24.63
N LEU A 577 -23.61 43.51 24.79
CA LEU A 577 -22.62 43.16 23.76
C LEU A 577 -22.51 41.63 23.58
N LEU A 578 -22.56 40.87 24.68
CA LEU A 578 -22.57 39.41 24.67
C LEU A 578 -23.81 38.85 23.94
N TYR A 579 -25.00 39.36 24.28
CA TYR A 579 -26.22 38.94 23.60
C TYR A 579 -26.30 39.42 22.16
N LEU A 580 -25.70 40.57 21.82
CA LEU A 580 -25.55 40.98 20.42
C LEU A 580 -24.79 39.92 19.62
N GLY A 581 -23.64 39.45 20.12
CA GLY A 581 -22.87 38.39 19.47
C GLY A 581 -23.63 37.08 19.40
N THR A 582 -24.35 36.73 20.46
CA THR A 582 -25.16 35.49 20.52
C THR A 582 -26.28 35.50 19.48
N TYR A 583 -27.08 36.58 19.41
CA TYR A 583 -28.21 36.65 18.49
C TYR A 583 -27.79 36.89 17.04
N THR A 584 -26.66 37.56 16.81
CA THR A 584 -26.03 37.62 15.48
C THR A 584 -25.67 36.20 15.02
N ARG A 585 -24.98 35.43 15.86
CA ARG A 585 -24.59 34.06 15.54
C ARG A 585 -25.78 33.13 15.35
N GLU A 586 -26.82 33.27 16.17
CA GLU A 586 -28.06 32.50 16.07
C GLU A 586 -28.79 32.79 14.76
N TRP A 587 -28.90 34.05 14.36
CA TRP A 587 -29.49 34.43 13.07
C TRP A 587 -28.73 33.82 11.89
N GLU A 588 -27.40 33.84 11.93
CA GLU A 588 -26.54 33.22 10.90
C GLU A 588 -26.76 31.72 10.79
N LEU A 589 -26.86 31.02 11.93
CA LEU A 589 -27.13 29.58 11.99
C LEU A 589 -28.51 29.25 11.39
N ILE A 590 -29.56 29.97 11.81
CA ILE A 590 -30.92 29.73 11.32
C ILE A 590 -31.04 30.06 9.83
N ARG A 591 -30.38 31.13 9.37
CA ARG A 591 -30.36 31.47 7.95
C ARG A 591 -29.65 30.40 7.12
N ALA A 592 -28.58 29.79 7.63
CA ALA A 592 -27.91 28.71 6.93
C ALA A 592 -28.82 27.49 6.75
N GLU A 593 -29.58 27.13 7.78
CA GLU A 593 -30.59 26.05 7.68
C GLU A 593 -31.71 26.40 6.71
N CYS A 594 -32.15 27.67 6.65
CA CYS A 594 -33.11 28.12 5.64
C CYS A 594 -32.64 27.87 4.20
N LEU A 595 -31.34 27.99 3.93
CA LEU A 595 -30.75 27.82 2.59
C LEU A 595 -30.68 26.35 2.16
N LEU A 596 -30.82 25.39 3.08
CA LEU A 596 -30.86 23.95 2.79
C LEU A 596 -32.24 23.46 2.31
N LEU A 597 -33.28 24.31 2.30
CA LEU A 597 -34.65 23.93 1.90
C LEU A 597 -34.88 24.09 0.37
N PRO A 598 -35.51 23.12 -0.33
CA PRO A 598 -35.88 23.26 -1.75
C PRO A 598 -36.85 24.45 -1.98
N PRO A 599 -36.79 25.18 -3.10
CA PRO A 599 -36.03 24.96 -4.33
C PRO A 599 -34.61 25.59 -4.32
N CYS A 600 -34.02 25.88 -3.15
CA CYS A 600 -32.66 26.42 -3.08
C CYS A 600 -31.56 25.39 -3.43
N GLU A 601 -31.90 24.12 -3.69
CA GLU A 601 -30.98 23.04 -4.12
C GLU A 601 -30.99 22.69 -5.63
N ASP A 602 -31.75 23.38 -6.49
CA ASP A 602 -31.61 23.21 -7.96
C ASP A 602 -30.72 24.29 -8.61
N THR A 603 -30.09 25.13 -7.80
CA THR A 603 -29.15 26.15 -8.26
C THR A 603 -27.81 26.02 -7.54
N PHE A 604 -26.87 25.35 -8.19
CA PHE A 604 -25.42 25.57 -8.12
C PHE A 604 -24.95 26.50 -6.99
N THR A 605 -24.44 25.93 -5.90
CA THR A 605 -23.73 26.69 -4.88
C THR A 605 -22.24 26.39 -5.00
N LEU A 606 -21.52 27.30 -5.68
CA LEU A 606 -20.10 27.58 -5.41
C LEU A 606 -19.94 28.56 -4.24
N TYR A 607 -21.02 28.80 -3.49
CA TYR A 607 -20.93 29.50 -2.23
C TYR A 607 -20.12 28.64 -1.26
N PRO A 608 -19.07 29.19 -0.61
CA PRO A 608 -18.45 28.51 0.51
C PRO A 608 -19.56 28.29 1.53
N ASP A 609 -19.98 27.02 1.66
CA ASP A 609 -20.79 26.61 2.78
C ASP A 609 -19.94 26.88 4.04
N PRO A 610 -20.38 27.78 4.94
CA PRO A 610 -19.65 28.03 6.18
C PRO A 610 -19.57 26.79 7.09
N TYR A 611 -20.21 25.67 6.71
CA TYR A 611 -20.19 24.37 7.40
C TYR A 611 -19.57 23.23 6.57
N GLN A 612 -19.10 23.47 5.35
CA GLN A 612 -18.11 22.59 4.74
C GLN A 612 -16.83 22.78 5.53
N LEU A 613 -16.54 21.82 6.43
CA LEU A 613 -15.27 21.79 7.15
C LEU A 613 -14.16 21.89 6.12
N SER A 614 -13.47 23.03 6.11
CA SER A 614 -12.31 23.21 5.26
C SER A 614 -11.26 22.16 5.66
N SER A 615 -10.33 21.86 4.77
CA SER A 615 -9.18 21.01 5.15
C SER A 615 -8.43 21.56 6.38
N CYS A 616 -8.48 22.87 6.61
CA CYS A 616 -7.95 23.52 7.80
C CYS A 616 -8.75 23.19 9.06
N ASP A 617 -10.08 23.21 8.98
CA ASP A 617 -10.96 22.84 10.11
C ASP A 617 -10.78 21.37 10.50
N ILE A 618 -10.67 20.49 9.49
CA ILE A 618 -10.39 19.06 9.71
C ILE A 618 -9.04 18.90 10.42
N SER A 619 -8.00 19.59 9.92
CA SER A 619 -6.66 19.55 10.52
C SER A 619 -6.69 20.07 11.97
N ASN A 620 -7.39 21.16 12.24
CA ASN A 620 -7.54 21.71 13.58
C ASN A 620 -8.21 20.72 14.54
N VAL A 621 -9.34 20.13 14.13
CA VAL A 621 -10.06 19.14 14.94
C VAL A 621 -9.21 17.90 15.21
N MET A 622 -8.45 17.42 14.23
CA MET A 622 -7.54 16.27 14.39
C MET A 622 -6.45 16.55 15.42
N LEU A 623 -5.81 17.72 15.33
CA LEU A 623 -4.75 18.12 16.26
C LEU A 623 -5.32 18.38 17.67
N LEU A 624 -6.51 18.97 17.79
CA LEU A 624 -7.21 19.13 19.07
C LEU A 624 -7.51 17.76 19.70
N ALA A 625 -7.96 16.78 18.91
CA ALA A 625 -8.22 15.43 19.41
C ALA A 625 -6.94 14.75 19.93
N ASP A 626 -5.79 15.01 19.30
CA ASP A 626 -4.50 14.48 19.74
C ASP A 626 -4.03 15.03 21.09
N MET A 627 -4.46 16.24 21.46
CA MET A 627 -4.14 16.88 22.75
C MET A 627 -5.13 16.58 23.88
N LYS A 628 -6.26 15.91 23.59
CA LYS A 628 -7.26 15.52 24.59
C LYS A 628 -6.80 14.31 25.42
N PRO A 629 -7.35 14.07 26.62
CA PRO A 629 -7.16 12.83 27.37
C PRO A 629 -7.42 11.58 26.53
N GLY A 630 -6.43 10.70 26.42
CA GLY A 630 -6.47 9.51 25.56
C GLY A 630 -6.07 9.76 24.09
N GLY A 631 -5.80 11.01 23.72
CA GLY A 631 -5.25 11.39 22.43
C GLY A 631 -3.77 11.03 22.29
N GLN A 632 -3.24 11.15 21.06
CA GLN A 632 -1.88 10.76 20.70
C GLN A 632 -0.77 11.41 21.56
N TYR A 633 -0.96 12.68 21.93
CA TYR A 633 -0.08 13.47 22.80
C TYR A 633 -0.77 13.83 24.12
N GLY A 634 -1.88 13.16 24.44
CA GLY A 634 -2.66 13.31 25.66
C GLY A 634 -2.80 12.01 26.42
N ASN A 635 -1.77 11.16 26.41
CA ASN A 635 -1.75 9.91 27.15
C ASN A 635 -1.95 10.16 28.66
N ILE A 636 -2.83 9.39 29.28
CA ILE A 636 -3.24 9.49 30.69
C ILE A 636 -2.89 8.26 31.53
N VAL A 637 -2.05 7.36 31.03
CA VAL A 637 -1.59 6.20 31.81
C VAL A 637 -0.78 6.69 33.00
N LEU A 638 -1.30 6.44 34.21
CA LEU A 638 -0.69 6.81 35.48
C LEU A 638 0.18 5.67 36.00
N GLU A 639 1.40 5.99 36.40
CA GLU A 639 2.34 5.08 37.05
C GLU A 639 2.74 5.60 38.44
N GLU A 640 3.05 4.67 39.35
CA GLU A 640 3.54 5.02 40.69
C GLU A 640 5.01 5.42 40.61
N VAL A 641 5.31 6.67 40.99
CA VAL A 641 6.66 7.24 41.00
C VAL A 641 7.01 7.72 42.40
N GLU A 642 8.26 7.50 42.82
CA GLU A 642 8.76 7.99 44.09
C GLU A 642 9.39 9.38 43.89
N ASN A 643 8.80 10.41 44.51
CA ASN A 643 9.29 11.78 44.37
C ASN A 643 10.60 12.02 45.16
N GLU A 644 11.21 13.20 45.00
CA GLU A 644 12.48 13.54 45.68
C GLU A 644 12.40 13.49 47.22
N ALA A 645 11.20 13.50 47.80
CA ALA A 645 10.95 13.38 49.23
C ALA A 645 10.74 11.92 49.71
N GLY A 646 10.69 10.94 48.79
CA GLY A 646 10.44 9.53 49.09
C GLY A 646 8.95 9.19 49.24
N GLU A 647 8.05 10.03 48.75
CA GLU A 647 6.61 9.79 48.73
C GLU A 647 6.20 9.21 47.37
N VAL A 648 5.29 8.22 47.39
CA VAL A 648 4.75 7.61 46.17
C VAL A 648 3.60 8.47 45.65
N GLU A 649 3.76 9.00 44.44
CA GLU A 649 2.75 9.77 43.71
C GLU A 649 2.42 9.12 42.37
N LEU A 650 1.24 9.42 41.82
CA LEU A 650 0.85 8.97 40.49
C LEU A 650 1.23 10.05 39.48
N ALA A 651 2.07 9.70 38.50
CA ALA A 651 2.44 10.60 37.41
C ALA A 651 2.37 9.89 36.05
N ILE A 652 2.35 10.67 34.98
CA ILE A 652 2.34 10.18 33.61
C ILE A 652 3.80 10.18 33.13
N LEU A 653 4.32 9.03 32.71
CA LEU A 653 5.72 8.89 32.30
C LEU A 653 5.96 9.03 30.80
N ASP A 654 4.90 9.00 29.97
CA ASP A 654 5.01 9.21 28.53
C ASP A 654 5.66 10.57 28.25
N GLU A 655 6.87 10.53 27.67
CA GLU A 655 7.68 11.73 27.45
C GLU A 655 7.07 12.68 26.42
N LEU A 656 6.09 12.25 25.63
CA LEU A 656 5.37 13.07 24.65
C LEU A 656 3.95 13.44 25.08
N SER A 657 3.53 13.09 26.30
CA SER A 657 2.22 13.51 26.81
C SER A 657 2.26 14.95 27.32
N VAL A 658 1.31 15.78 26.89
CA VAL A 658 1.11 17.14 27.43
C VAL A 658 0.71 17.14 28.92
N PHE A 659 0.24 15.99 29.41
CA PHE A 659 -0.11 15.79 30.83
C PHE A 659 1.07 15.32 31.68
N ASN A 660 2.22 15.02 31.07
CA ASN A 660 3.47 14.79 31.78
C ASN A 660 4.14 16.15 32.08
N ASP A 661 4.43 16.41 33.36
CA ASP A 661 5.04 17.66 33.82
C ASP A 661 6.49 17.82 33.28
N ASP A 662 7.18 16.70 33.03
CA ASP A 662 8.55 16.62 32.52
C ASP A 662 8.62 16.21 31.03
N ASN A 663 7.57 16.48 30.25
CA ASN A 663 7.53 16.13 28.84
C ASN A 663 8.63 16.81 27.99
N LEU A 664 8.86 16.22 26.81
CA LEU A 664 9.83 16.65 25.82
C LEU A 664 9.16 17.27 24.58
N LEU A 665 7.90 17.69 24.68
CA LEU A 665 7.20 18.37 23.59
C LEU A 665 7.89 19.71 23.29
N LEU A 666 8.20 19.96 22.02
CA LEU A 666 8.76 21.23 21.57
C LEU A 666 7.66 22.28 21.45
N TYR A 667 7.98 23.51 21.88
CA TYR A 667 7.15 24.69 21.67
C TYR A 667 7.91 25.69 20.82
N THR A 668 7.48 25.85 19.58
CA THR A 668 8.12 26.72 18.58
C THR A 668 7.29 27.98 18.40
N TYR A 669 7.55 28.98 19.26
CA TYR A 669 7.10 30.35 19.02
C TYR A 669 8.30 31.22 18.64
N PRO A 670 8.26 31.96 17.51
CA PRO A 670 9.38 32.77 17.07
C PRO A 670 9.67 33.93 18.03
N PRO A 671 10.92 34.41 18.08
CA PRO A 671 11.93 34.19 17.05
C PRO A 671 13.01 33.16 17.38
N PHE A 672 12.96 32.39 18.48
CA PHE A 672 14.01 31.38 18.75
C PHE A 672 13.48 30.18 19.55
N PRO A 673 13.68 28.93 19.07
CA PRO A 673 13.40 27.75 19.87
C PRO A 673 14.41 27.66 21.02
N THR A 674 13.90 27.41 22.22
CA THR A 674 14.68 26.84 23.31
C THR A 674 13.89 25.66 23.82
N ILE A 675 14.53 24.49 23.93
CA ILE A 675 14.01 23.38 24.74
C ILE A 675 13.75 23.96 26.14
N SER A 676 12.51 24.31 26.45
CA SER A 676 12.11 24.82 27.75
C SER A 676 11.27 23.77 28.43
N SER A 677 11.72 23.29 29.57
CA SER A 677 10.89 22.56 30.53
C SER A 677 9.60 23.34 30.79
N GLY A 678 8.44 22.69 30.71
CA GLY A 678 7.14 23.28 31.07
C GLY A 678 6.12 23.45 29.93
N ASN A 679 6.25 22.73 28.81
CA ASN A 679 5.26 22.69 27.74
C ASN A 679 4.14 21.68 28.04
N ASN A 680 3.50 21.86 29.20
CA ASN A 680 2.54 20.91 29.74
C ASN A 680 1.23 21.63 30.12
N TRP A 681 0.27 20.84 30.61
CA TRP A 681 -1.04 21.30 31.07
C TRP A 681 -1.02 22.41 32.15
N ARG A 682 0.10 22.67 32.82
CA ARG A 682 0.21 23.79 33.78
C ARG A 682 0.47 25.13 33.09
N ALA A 683 0.71 25.13 31.79
CA ALA A 683 1.03 26.31 31.00
C ALA A 683 0.04 26.50 29.84
N PRO A 684 -1.25 26.78 30.10
CA PRO A 684 -2.21 27.09 29.04
C PRO A 684 -1.78 28.33 28.24
N ARG A 685 -1.96 28.29 26.92
CA ARG A 685 -1.61 29.37 25.99
C ARG A 685 -2.75 29.71 25.04
N ASN A 686 -2.76 30.93 24.53
CA ASN A 686 -3.63 31.30 23.41
C ASN A 686 -3.00 30.80 22.09
N VAL A 687 -3.79 30.79 21.02
CA VAL A 687 -3.34 30.45 19.65
C VAL A 687 -2.13 31.30 19.20
N ASP A 688 -2.06 32.55 19.66
CA ASP A 688 -0.93 33.46 19.41
C ASP A 688 0.30 33.19 20.29
N GLY A 689 0.32 32.12 21.09
CA GLY A 689 1.40 31.72 21.97
C GLY A 689 1.50 32.48 23.29
N SER A 690 0.70 33.53 23.50
CA SER A 690 0.68 34.26 24.76
C SER A 690 0.14 33.41 25.91
N SER A 691 0.64 33.65 27.13
CA SER A 691 0.11 32.99 28.33
C SER A 691 -1.40 33.21 28.46
N SER A 692 -2.14 32.15 28.76
CA SER A 692 -3.59 32.17 28.87
C SER A 692 -4.07 31.45 30.12
N HIS A 693 -5.38 31.27 30.22
CA HIS A 693 -6.06 30.38 31.16
C HIS A 693 -6.95 29.45 30.36
N TYR A 694 -7.28 28.30 30.93
CA TYR A 694 -8.30 27.43 30.38
C TYR A 694 -9.64 28.15 30.30
N LYS A 695 -10.34 28.00 29.16
CA LYS A 695 -11.64 28.59 28.92
C LYS A 695 -12.64 27.47 28.72
N ASN A 696 -13.87 27.66 29.21
CA ASN A 696 -14.96 26.74 28.97
C ASN A 696 -15.49 26.86 27.53
N GLY A 697 -16.46 26.03 27.14
CA GLY A 697 -17.08 26.06 25.81
C GLY A 697 -17.80 27.37 25.44
N LEU A 698 -17.89 28.35 26.35
CA LEU A 698 -18.43 29.69 26.11
C LEU A 698 -17.34 30.77 26.04
N GLY A 699 -16.06 30.37 26.06
CA GLY A 699 -14.90 31.28 26.01
C GLY A 699 -14.59 32.02 27.31
N ALA A 700 -15.34 31.76 28.40
CA ALA A 700 -15.07 32.32 29.72
C ALA A 700 -13.98 31.51 30.43
N ILE A 701 -13.16 32.18 31.25
CA ILE A 701 -12.10 31.50 32.02
C ILE A 701 -12.72 30.47 32.97
N SER A 702 -12.24 29.23 32.92
CA SER A 702 -12.68 28.13 33.79
C SER A 702 -12.18 28.35 35.22
N GLU A 703 -13.09 28.15 36.18
CA GLU A 703 -12.81 28.28 37.61
C GLU A 703 -13.17 26.97 38.34
N ILE A 704 -12.25 26.41 39.10
CA ILE A 704 -12.46 25.19 39.90
C ILE A 704 -12.76 25.57 41.33
N VAL A 705 -13.93 25.17 41.83
CA VAL A 705 -14.35 25.45 43.21
C VAL A 705 -13.56 24.58 44.19
N VAL A 706 -13.01 25.20 45.23
CA VAL A 706 -12.22 24.53 46.28
C VAL A 706 -12.85 24.69 47.65
N THR A 707 -12.74 23.63 48.46
CA THR A 707 -13.20 23.61 49.84
C THR A 707 -12.01 23.64 50.80
N ALA A 708 -12.10 24.42 51.88
CA ALA A 708 -11.03 24.54 52.87
C ALA A 708 -11.42 23.81 54.17
N THR A 709 -10.56 22.92 54.63
CA THR A 709 -10.70 22.21 55.92
C THR A 709 -9.57 22.62 56.84
N THR A 710 -9.88 23.08 58.06
CA THR A 710 -8.86 23.40 59.06
C THR A 710 -8.49 22.15 59.85
N LEU A 711 -7.21 21.79 59.86
CA LEU A 711 -6.65 20.65 60.59
C LEU A 711 -6.43 20.97 62.07
N GLU A 712 -6.25 19.94 62.90
CA GLU A 712 -6.10 20.06 64.36
C GLU A 712 -4.85 20.87 64.78
N ASP A 713 -3.84 20.95 63.91
CA ASP A 713 -2.61 21.73 64.12
C ASP A 713 -2.74 23.21 63.71
N GLY A 714 -3.89 23.61 63.19
CA GLY A 714 -4.20 24.97 62.72
C GLY A 714 -3.79 25.27 61.28
N SER A 715 -3.31 24.30 60.51
CA SER A 715 -3.10 24.41 59.06
C SER A 715 -4.43 24.25 58.29
N THR A 716 -4.48 24.79 57.08
CA THR A 716 -5.66 24.68 56.19
C THR A 716 -5.29 23.79 55.01
N GLU A 717 -6.08 22.76 54.79
CA GLU A 717 -5.98 21.85 53.65
C GLU A 717 -7.11 22.15 52.67
N TYR A 718 -6.81 22.12 51.37
CA TYR A 718 -7.77 22.40 50.31
C TYR A 718 -8.12 21.11 49.56
N PHE A 719 -9.38 20.96 49.17
CA PHE A 719 -9.82 19.87 48.31
C PHE A 719 -10.59 20.43 47.09
N PRO A 720 -10.16 20.12 45.84
CA PRO A 720 -8.92 19.41 45.47
C PRO A 720 -7.63 20.13 45.94
N GLU A 721 -6.49 19.42 45.96
CA GLU A 721 -5.21 20.01 46.38
C GLU A 721 -4.71 21.04 45.36
N ILE A 722 -4.17 22.16 45.83
CA ILE A 722 -3.78 23.30 44.98
C ILE A 722 -2.34 23.74 45.22
N LEU A 723 -1.76 24.37 44.20
CA LEU A 723 -0.53 25.14 44.26
C LEU A 723 -0.87 26.60 44.57
N GLY A 724 -0.58 27.05 45.78
CA GLY A 724 -0.76 28.46 46.19
C GLY A 724 -2.01 28.73 47.03
N THR A 725 -2.67 29.87 46.80
CA THR A 725 -3.82 30.33 47.59
C THR A 725 -5.04 30.54 46.70
N PRO A 726 -6.24 30.12 47.13
CA PRO A 726 -7.44 30.25 46.31
C PRO A 726 -7.97 31.68 46.30
N SER A 727 -8.62 32.04 45.19
CA SER A 727 -9.38 33.27 45.00
C SER A 727 -10.77 33.17 45.64
N THR A 728 -11.43 34.31 45.86
CA THR A 728 -12.79 34.37 46.44
C THR A 728 -13.78 34.90 45.43
N GLY A 729 -14.83 34.12 45.13
CA GLY A 729 -15.94 34.51 44.27
C GLY A 729 -17.24 34.73 45.06
N THR A 730 -18.26 35.28 44.39
CA THR A 730 -19.62 35.45 44.93
C THR A 730 -20.65 34.87 43.96
N THR A 731 -21.54 34.01 44.44
CA THR A 731 -22.66 33.46 43.65
C THR A 731 -23.70 34.54 43.36
N SER A 732 -24.62 34.27 42.41
CA SER A 732 -25.80 35.11 42.13
C SER A 732 -26.72 35.32 43.34
N THR A 733 -26.62 34.46 44.36
CA THR A 733 -27.33 34.56 45.64
C THR A 733 -26.57 35.36 46.72
N GLY A 734 -25.37 35.87 46.40
CA GLY A 734 -24.50 36.62 47.31
C GLY A 734 -23.66 35.77 48.27
N ALA A 735 -23.62 34.44 48.09
CA ALA A 735 -22.80 33.54 48.91
C ALA A 735 -21.35 33.54 48.41
N SER A 736 -20.38 33.58 49.33
CA SER A 736 -18.96 33.54 49.00
C SER A 736 -18.48 32.10 48.83
N TYR A 737 -17.70 31.84 47.78
CA TYR A 737 -17.03 30.56 47.53
C TYR A 737 -15.55 30.79 47.21
N LEU A 738 -14.73 29.75 47.39
CA LEU A 738 -13.31 29.78 47.05
C LEU A 738 -13.11 29.04 45.72
N TRP A 739 -12.19 29.54 44.88
CA TRP A 739 -11.89 28.94 43.59
C TRP A 739 -10.42 29.08 43.20
N VAL A 740 -9.97 28.29 42.23
CA VAL A 740 -8.63 28.28 41.66
C VAL A 740 -8.70 28.05 40.15
N TYR A 741 -7.70 28.48 39.36
CA TYR A 741 -7.60 28.11 37.95
C TYR A 741 -7.16 26.65 37.78
N PRO A 742 -7.59 25.94 36.72
CA PRO A 742 -7.25 24.53 36.52
C PRO A 742 -5.74 24.24 36.54
N GLU A 743 -4.91 25.10 35.94
CA GLU A 743 -3.45 24.93 35.88
C GLU A 743 -2.74 25.01 37.25
N ASN A 744 -3.44 25.52 38.27
CA ASN A 744 -2.92 25.63 39.64
C ASN A 744 -3.36 24.46 40.54
N LEU A 745 -4.00 23.43 39.99
CA LEU A 745 -4.24 22.17 40.71
C LEU A 745 -2.91 21.45 40.96
N LYS A 746 -2.73 20.85 42.13
CA LYS A 746 -1.47 20.19 42.47
C LYS A 746 -1.32 18.85 41.74
N ASN A 747 -2.36 18.03 41.72
CA ASN A 747 -2.32 16.69 41.13
C ASN A 747 -2.97 16.66 39.74
N ILE A 748 -2.31 15.99 38.79
CA ILE A 748 -2.86 15.78 37.44
C ILE A 748 -4.18 15.02 37.47
N THR A 749 -4.38 14.10 38.43
CA THR A 749 -5.63 13.35 38.61
C THR A 749 -6.82 14.27 38.89
N ASP A 750 -6.60 15.34 39.67
CA ASP A 750 -7.64 16.32 39.94
C ASP A 750 -7.96 17.11 38.67
N PHE A 751 -6.93 17.56 37.94
CA PHE A 751 -7.11 18.27 36.66
C PHE A 751 -7.89 17.45 35.63
N LEU A 752 -7.53 16.17 35.42
CA LEU A 752 -8.22 15.28 34.49
C LEU A 752 -9.67 15.01 34.91
N SER A 753 -9.98 15.02 36.22
CA SER A 753 -11.36 14.84 36.70
C SER A 753 -12.28 16.03 36.41
N TYR A 754 -11.70 17.22 36.20
CA TYR A 754 -12.41 18.45 35.85
C TYR A 754 -12.28 18.82 34.37
N TRP A 755 -11.70 17.94 33.54
CA TRP A 755 -11.42 18.22 32.14
C TRP A 755 -12.66 18.65 31.35
N GLU A 756 -12.52 19.72 30.56
CA GLU A 756 -13.47 20.13 29.53
C GLU A 756 -12.81 20.08 28.15
N ASP A 757 -13.53 19.64 27.12
CA ASP A 757 -12.96 19.48 25.76
C ASP A 757 -12.40 20.77 25.15
N SER A 758 -12.96 21.92 25.53
CA SER A 758 -12.49 23.26 25.12
C SER A 758 -11.08 23.58 25.65
N TRP A 759 -10.62 22.87 26.70
CA TRP A 759 -9.29 23.06 27.26
C TRP A 759 -8.17 22.60 26.33
N ALA A 760 -8.47 21.71 25.37
CA ALA A 760 -7.52 21.29 24.35
C ALA A 760 -7.01 22.47 23.50
N GLU A 761 -7.83 23.50 23.29
CA GLU A 761 -7.43 24.72 22.54
C GLU A 761 -6.23 25.41 23.18
N ALA A 762 -6.16 25.42 24.51
CA ALA A 762 -5.07 26.04 25.24
C ALA A 762 -3.75 25.25 25.18
N LEU A 763 -3.82 23.99 24.72
CA LEU A 763 -2.69 23.06 24.62
C LEU A 763 -2.26 22.82 23.17
N LEU A 764 -3.11 23.18 22.19
CA LEU A 764 -2.89 22.96 20.77
C LEU A 764 -1.52 23.47 20.27
N VAL A 765 -1.04 24.57 20.83
CA VAL A 765 0.25 25.16 20.45
C VAL A 765 1.47 24.28 20.76
N TYR A 766 1.31 23.27 21.60
CA TYR A 766 2.34 22.27 21.92
C TYR A 766 2.29 21.04 20.99
N HIS A 767 1.31 20.97 20.09
CA HIS A 767 1.22 19.88 19.14
C HIS A 767 2.44 19.92 18.18
N PRO A 768 3.16 18.79 17.98
CA PRO A 768 4.35 18.74 17.13
C PRO A 768 4.13 19.22 15.69
N GLU A 769 2.91 19.06 15.17
CA GLU A 769 2.50 19.50 13.83
C GLU A 769 1.72 20.84 13.82
N HIS A 770 1.67 21.62 14.91
CA HIS A 770 0.90 22.87 14.98
C HIS A 770 1.33 23.92 13.91
N CYS A 771 2.60 23.93 13.52
CA CYS A 771 3.07 24.81 12.45
C CYS A 771 2.45 24.49 11.09
N TYR A 772 2.18 23.21 10.82
CA TYR A 772 1.52 22.81 9.59
C TYR A 772 0.09 23.34 9.56
N LEU A 773 -0.63 23.26 10.69
CA LEU A 773 -1.96 23.85 10.83
C LEU A 773 -1.92 25.35 10.56
N LYS A 774 -1.00 26.08 11.20
CA LYS A 774 -0.86 27.52 11.02
C LYS A 774 -0.61 27.94 9.57
N TYR A 775 0.25 27.21 8.86
CA TYR A 775 0.46 27.47 7.44
C TYR A 775 -0.77 27.13 6.60
N SER A 776 -1.49 26.07 6.96
CA SER A 776 -2.72 25.66 6.28
C SER A 776 -3.82 26.69 6.45
N GLU A 777 -4.03 27.20 7.67
CA GLU A 777 -4.98 28.30 7.96
C GLU A 777 -4.69 29.53 7.09
N LEU A 778 -3.41 29.91 6.93
CA LEU A 778 -3.02 31.00 6.03
C LEU A 778 -3.40 30.72 4.57
N LEU A 779 -3.35 29.47 4.11
CA LEU A 779 -3.82 29.09 2.77
C LEU A 779 -5.33 29.17 2.65
N CYS A 780 -6.06 28.76 3.69
CA CYS A 780 -7.52 28.83 3.73
C CYS A 780 -8.02 30.29 3.71
N ASP A 781 -7.28 31.21 4.31
CA ASP A 781 -7.58 32.65 4.30
C ASP A 781 -7.30 33.34 2.94
N LEU A 782 -6.67 32.65 1.98
CA LEU A 782 -6.42 33.21 0.64
C LEU A 782 -7.69 33.18 -0.22
N VAL A 783 -8.42 34.28 -0.21
CA VAL A 783 -9.63 34.49 -1.03
C VAL A 783 -9.45 35.55 -2.11
N SER A 784 -10.05 35.36 -3.28
CA SER A 784 -10.10 36.36 -4.35
C SER A 784 -11.47 36.42 -5.01
N ASP A 785 -11.84 37.59 -5.54
CA ASP A 785 -12.98 37.73 -6.43
C ASP A 785 -12.72 36.96 -7.74
N VAL A 786 -13.44 35.87 -7.96
CA VAL A 786 -13.37 35.06 -9.19
C VAL A 786 -14.70 35.13 -9.95
N GLU A 787 -14.61 35.39 -11.25
CA GLU A 787 -15.77 35.32 -12.15
C GLU A 787 -16.05 33.85 -12.51
N ILE A 788 -17.19 33.35 -12.03
CA ILE A 788 -17.57 31.95 -12.10
C ILE A 788 -18.70 31.77 -13.10
N TYR A 789 -18.49 30.83 -14.02
CA TYR A 789 -19.49 30.40 -14.98
C TYR A 789 -20.18 29.13 -14.48
N ASN A 790 -21.51 29.15 -14.44
CA ASN A 790 -22.31 28.01 -14.03
C ASN A 790 -22.82 27.23 -15.27
N PRO A 791 -22.38 25.99 -15.50
CA PRO A 791 -22.83 25.19 -16.64
C PRO A 791 -24.32 24.81 -16.57
N SER A 792 -24.87 24.70 -15.37
CA SER A 792 -26.27 24.31 -15.11
C SER A 792 -27.25 25.48 -15.25
N ILE A 793 -26.79 26.72 -15.07
CA ILE A 793 -27.58 27.95 -15.25
C ILE A 793 -26.73 28.97 -16.00
N PRO A 794 -26.96 29.20 -17.31
CA PRO A 794 -26.10 30.07 -18.11
C PRO A 794 -26.06 31.51 -17.56
N GLY A 795 -24.93 31.89 -16.97
CA GLY A 795 -24.68 33.19 -16.36
C GLY A 795 -23.29 33.24 -15.69
N PHE A 796 -22.80 34.47 -15.48
CA PHE A 796 -21.58 34.73 -14.70
C PHE A 796 -21.97 35.32 -13.36
N GLU A 797 -21.32 34.84 -12.30
CA GLU A 797 -21.39 35.40 -10.96
C GLU A 797 -19.97 35.65 -10.44
N THR A 798 -19.72 36.82 -9.88
CA THR A 798 -18.45 37.09 -9.18
C THR A 798 -18.61 36.65 -7.74
N MET A 799 -17.80 35.70 -7.29
CA MET A 799 -17.78 35.24 -5.91
C MET A 799 -16.38 35.36 -5.32
N GLU A 800 -16.31 35.76 -4.06
CA GLU A 800 -15.09 35.71 -3.27
C GLU A 800 -14.88 34.26 -2.82
N ILE A 801 -13.91 33.58 -3.42
CA ILE A 801 -13.66 32.15 -3.18
C ILE A 801 -12.21 31.89 -2.80
N GLY A 802 -12.00 30.85 -2.00
CA GLY A 802 -10.68 30.35 -1.63
C GLY A 802 -10.06 29.48 -2.72
N SER A 803 -8.76 29.20 -2.59
CA SER A 803 -8.02 28.41 -3.58
C SER A 803 -8.52 26.96 -3.73
N GLN A 804 -9.02 26.35 -2.64
CA GLN A 804 -9.62 24.99 -2.67
C GLN A 804 -10.97 24.99 -3.38
N THR A 805 -11.81 26.00 -3.11
CA THR A 805 -13.07 26.21 -3.81
C THR A 805 -12.84 26.46 -5.30
N PHE A 806 -11.76 27.15 -5.66
CA PHE A 806 -11.35 27.32 -7.05
C PHE A 806 -10.99 25.99 -7.74
N ASP A 807 -10.30 25.08 -7.06
CA ASP A 807 -10.00 23.75 -7.60
C ASP A 807 -11.29 22.95 -7.85
N SER A 808 -12.23 22.99 -6.91
CA SER A 808 -13.57 22.39 -7.07
C SER A 808 -14.33 23.01 -8.25
N TYR A 809 -14.25 24.33 -8.43
CA TYR A 809 -14.84 25.00 -9.59
C TYR A 809 -14.25 24.50 -10.92
N LEU A 810 -12.93 24.35 -11.02
CA LEU A 810 -12.31 23.82 -12.24
C LEU A 810 -12.81 22.42 -12.59
N ASN A 811 -13.08 21.58 -11.58
CA ASN A 811 -13.63 20.24 -11.78
C ASN A 811 -15.09 20.26 -12.28
N LEU A 812 -15.85 21.32 -11.99
CA LEU A 812 -17.21 21.53 -12.52
C LEU A 812 -17.19 21.94 -14.00
N LEU A 813 -16.09 22.51 -14.50
CA LEU A 813 -15.92 22.84 -15.90
C LEU A 813 -15.53 21.60 -16.71
N ASP A 814 -16.38 20.59 -16.71
CA ASP A 814 -16.04 19.25 -17.19
C ASP A 814 -16.19 19.05 -18.71
N THR A 815 -16.49 20.11 -19.47
CA THR A 815 -16.61 20.08 -20.94
C THR A 815 -15.81 21.19 -21.60
N TYR A 816 -15.44 20.99 -22.88
CA TYR A 816 -14.83 22.06 -23.68
C TYR A 816 -15.72 23.30 -23.75
N ASP A 817 -17.03 23.12 -23.94
CA ASP A 817 -17.97 24.24 -24.08
C ASP A 817 -18.07 25.04 -22.77
N SER A 818 -18.16 24.37 -21.61
CA SER A 818 -18.20 25.08 -20.32
C SER A 818 -16.89 25.82 -20.02
N ALA A 819 -15.73 25.29 -20.40
CA ALA A 819 -14.45 25.97 -20.25
C ALA A 819 -14.25 27.16 -21.22
N VAL A 820 -14.84 27.12 -22.42
CA VAL A 820 -14.86 28.26 -23.36
C VAL A 820 -15.77 29.36 -22.85
N GLU A 821 -16.97 29.01 -22.39
CA GLU A 821 -17.91 29.98 -21.81
C GLU A 821 -17.33 30.59 -20.54
N ALA A 822 -16.64 29.82 -19.69
CA ALA A 822 -15.89 30.34 -18.54
C ALA A 822 -14.67 31.23 -18.91
N GLY A 823 -14.32 31.33 -20.19
CA GLY A 823 -13.22 32.17 -20.68
C GLY A 823 -11.82 31.56 -20.53
N TYR A 824 -11.70 30.31 -20.08
CA TYR A 824 -10.40 29.64 -19.92
C TYR A 824 -9.87 29.05 -21.24
N LEU A 825 -10.76 28.69 -22.16
CA LEU A 825 -10.43 28.20 -23.50
C LEU A 825 -11.00 29.09 -24.61
N ASN A 826 -10.42 28.95 -25.80
CA ASN A 826 -10.94 29.45 -27.06
C ASN A 826 -10.61 28.46 -28.20
N ASP A 827 -11.01 28.80 -29.43
CA ASP A 827 -10.81 27.94 -30.61
C ASP A 827 -9.35 27.55 -30.88
N SER A 828 -8.39 28.30 -30.36
CA SER A 828 -6.95 28.08 -30.53
C SER A 828 -6.25 27.42 -29.32
N GLY A 829 -6.94 27.20 -28.19
CA GLY A 829 -6.37 26.62 -26.96
C GLY A 829 -6.69 27.46 -25.73
N LEU A 830 -5.75 27.56 -24.79
CA LEU A 830 -5.88 28.44 -23.61
C LEU A 830 -6.06 29.92 -24.02
N SER A 831 -6.92 30.64 -23.31
CA SER A 831 -7.11 32.10 -23.48
C SER A 831 -5.86 32.92 -23.15
N SER A 832 -5.04 32.42 -22.23
CA SER A 832 -3.67 32.87 -22.04
C SER A 832 -2.84 31.77 -21.38
N ALA A 833 -1.52 31.81 -21.54
CA ALA A 833 -0.62 30.82 -20.94
C ALA A 833 -0.65 30.80 -19.39
N SER A 834 -1.23 31.81 -18.75
CA SER A 834 -1.33 31.93 -17.30
C SER A 834 -2.78 32.11 -16.85
N VAL A 835 -3.76 31.63 -17.64
CA VAL A 835 -5.18 31.93 -17.39
C VAL A 835 -5.65 31.41 -16.03
N LEU A 836 -5.28 30.17 -15.66
CA LEU A 836 -5.59 29.60 -14.35
C LEU A 836 -4.75 30.24 -13.24
N ILE A 837 -3.45 30.44 -13.48
CA ILE A 837 -2.52 31.10 -12.53
C ILE A 837 -3.02 32.50 -12.12
N ASN A 838 -3.65 33.23 -13.04
CA ASN A 838 -4.15 34.58 -12.77
C ASN A 838 -5.57 34.59 -12.18
N ALA A 839 -6.25 33.45 -12.13
CA ALA A 839 -7.59 33.30 -11.57
C ALA A 839 -7.59 32.60 -10.20
N ASP A 840 -6.57 31.80 -9.90
CA ASP A 840 -6.44 31.04 -8.66
C ASP A 840 -5.94 31.93 -7.50
N PRO A 841 -6.71 32.04 -6.40
CA PRO A 841 -6.32 32.84 -5.23
C PRO A 841 -4.91 32.53 -4.69
N TYR A 842 -4.43 31.28 -4.81
CA TYR A 842 -3.11 30.87 -4.31
C TYR A 842 -1.93 31.53 -5.05
N PHE A 843 -2.12 31.88 -6.33
CA PHE A 843 -1.06 32.49 -7.15
C PHE A 843 -1.27 34.00 -7.39
N VAL A 844 -2.36 34.56 -6.88
CA VAL A 844 -2.74 35.97 -7.02
C VAL A 844 -2.49 36.74 -5.73
N ASN A 845 -2.81 36.14 -4.58
CA ASN A 845 -2.71 36.80 -3.29
C ASN A 845 -1.35 36.60 -2.62
N ASP A 846 -1.04 37.51 -1.69
CA ASP A 846 0.11 37.36 -0.83
C ASP A 846 -0.25 36.58 0.44
N LEU A 847 0.56 35.56 0.78
CA LEU A 847 0.59 34.98 2.13
C LEU A 847 1.10 36.02 3.14
N VAL A 848 0.17 36.76 3.77
CA VAL A 848 0.47 37.78 4.79
C VAL A 848 0.14 37.22 6.17
N GLY A 849 1.12 37.15 7.08
CA GLY A 849 0.83 36.65 8.45
C GLY A 849 2.02 36.30 9.34
N TYR A 850 3.25 36.25 8.84
CA TYR A 850 4.44 35.96 9.66
C TYR A 850 5.74 36.53 9.07
N ASP A 851 6.63 37.04 9.94
CA ASP A 851 7.79 37.84 9.55
C ASP A 851 8.86 37.10 8.71
N ASP A 852 8.96 35.77 8.77
CA ASP A 852 10.07 35.00 8.15
C ASP A 852 9.79 34.40 6.75
N VAL A 853 8.52 34.15 6.37
CA VAL A 853 8.12 33.58 5.06
C VAL A 853 8.29 34.59 3.90
N THR A 854 8.49 35.86 4.24
CA THR A 854 8.68 36.97 3.30
C THR A 854 9.94 36.85 2.44
N SER A 855 10.90 36.00 2.82
CA SER A 855 12.19 35.87 2.14
C SER A 855 12.18 34.98 0.88
N ILE A 856 11.26 34.01 0.76
CA ILE A 856 11.05 33.21 -0.46
C ILE A 856 9.82 33.66 -1.26
N SER A 857 8.84 34.34 -0.66
CA SER A 857 7.69 35.03 -1.30
C SER A 857 6.79 34.27 -2.30
N ASN A 858 5.58 34.79 -2.51
CA ASN A 858 4.57 34.28 -3.46
C ASN A 858 5.02 34.35 -4.93
N ASP A 859 6.00 35.21 -5.24
CA ASP A 859 6.62 35.24 -6.56
C ASP A 859 7.24 33.88 -6.91
N LYS A 860 7.73 33.12 -5.92
CA LYS A 860 8.35 31.82 -6.17
C LYS A 860 7.35 30.72 -6.45
N HIS A 861 6.25 30.61 -5.70
CA HIS A 861 5.14 29.70 -6.05
C HIS A 861 4.65 29.94 -7.48
N LYS A 862 4.40 31.21 -7.81
CA LYS A 862 3.96 31.62 -9.13
C LYS A 862 5.02 31.33 -10.20
N GLN A 863 6.30 31.60 -9.93
CA GLN A 863 7.40 31.30 -10.84
C GLN A 863 7.56 29.80 -11.10
N LEU A 864 7.34 28.94 -10.10
CA LEU A 864 7.39 27.48 -10.26
C LEU A 864 6.25 27.00 -11.16
N MET A 865 5.03 27.47 -10.92
CA MET A 865 3.89 27.14 -11.78
C MET A 865 4.07 27.68 -13.21
N GLN A 866 4.63 28.89 -13.36
CA GLN A 866 4.98 29.44 -14.68
C GLN A 866 6.08 28.65 -15.40
N GLN A 867 7.07 28.14 -14.67
CA GLN A 867 8.08 27.24 -15.22
C GLN A 867 7.43 25.95 -15.71
N ALA A 868 6.57 25.32 -14.90
CA ALA A 868 5.82 24.12 -15.27
C ALA A 868 4.92 24.32 -16.50
N HIS A 869 4.28 25.47 -16.64
CA HIS A 869 3.53 25.83 -17.85
C HIS A 869 4.43 25.99 -19.08
N SER A 870 5.70 26.37 -18.92
CA SER A 870 6.63 26.53 -20.04
C SER A 870 7.35 25.24 -20.44
N LEU A 871 7.67 24.39 -19.46
CA LEU A 871 8.37 23.12 -19.60
C LEU A 871 7.89 22.20 -18.47
N TYR A 872 7.10 21.18 -18.79
CA TYR A 872 6.46 20.34 -17.76
C TYR A 872 7.27 19.07 -17.48
N ASP A 873 7.72 18.84 -16.24
CA ASP A 873 8.42 17.63 -15.76
C ASP A 873 9.39 16.98 -16.79
N GLU A 874 10.45 17.71 -17.18
CA GLU A 874 11.45 17.31 -18.20
C GLU A 874 10.93 17.06 -19.62
N SER A 875 9.63 17.16 -19.87
CA SER A 875 9.11 17.15 -21.24
C SER A 875 9.63 18.36 -22.01
N ASP A 876 9.93 18.21 -23.29
CA ASP A 876 10.23 19.31 -24.21
C ASP A 876 8.96 20.13 -24.58
N MET A 877 7.91 20.10 -23.74
CA MET A 877 6.57 20.60 -24.03
C MET A 877 6.00 21.47 -22.89
N THR A 878 5.06 22.35 -23.24
CA THR A 878 4.24 23.06 -22.24
C THR A 878 3.26 22.09 -21.57
N MET A 879 2.84 22.36 -20.33
CA MET A 879 1.83 21.56 -19.62
C MET A 879 0.55 21.35 -20.45
N PHE A 880 0.12 22.38 -21.20
CA PHE A 880 -1.05 22.29 -22.09
C PHE A 880 -0.79 21.43 -23.33
N GLN A 881 0.41 21.50 -23.92
CA GLN A 881 0.80 20.59 -25.01
C GLN A 881 0.88 19.15 -24.54
N TYR A 882 1.38 18.92 -23.33
CA TYR A 882 1.39 17.59 -22.72
C TYR A 882 -0.04 17.07 -22.52
N ALA A 883 -0.96 17.89 -22.02
CA ALA A 883 -2.37 17.55 -21.91
C ALA A 883 -3.06 17.26 -23.26
N ILE A 884 -2.73 18.01 -24.31
CA ILE A 884 -3.19 17.71 -25.68
C ILE A 884 -2.69 16.34 -26.12
N ASN A 885 -1.43 16.03 -25.85
CA ASN A 885 -0.87 14.74 -26.19
C ASN A 885 -1.57 13.61 -25.42
N VAL A 886 -1.86 13.77 -24.13
CA VAL A 886 -2.64 12.77 -23.37
C VAL A 886 -4.03 12.54 -23.96
N ALA A 887 -4.64 13.54 -24.60
CA ALA A 887 -5.96 13.42 -25.21
C ALA A 887 -5.98 12.77 -26.60
N VAL A 888 -4.83 12.64 -27.26
CA VAL A 888 -4.73 12.25 -28.68
C VAL A 888 -3.75 11.11 -28.92
N CYS A 889 -2.72 11.03 -28.10
CA CYS A 889 -1.69 10.01 -28.18
C CYS A 889 -2.15 8.80 -27.38
N ASP A 890 -1.87 7.62 -27.92
CA ASP A 890 -2.23 6.33 -27.34
C ASP A 890 -1.17 5.78 -26.38
N GLY A 891 -0.05 6.48 -26.22
CA GLY A 891 1.11 6.02 -25.44
C GLY A 891 1.89 4.88 -26.11
N LEU A 892 1.48 4.43 -27.30
CA LEU A 892 2.10 3.29 -28.01
C LEU A 892 3.06 3.74 -29.11
N THR A 893 2.73 4.83 -29.81
CA THR A 893 3.51 5.36 -30.94
C THR A 893 4.08 6.75 -30.64
N ALA A 894 5.19 7.11 -31.31
CA ALA A 894 5.75 8.46 -31.20
C ALA A 894 4.73 9.48 -31.71
N CYS A 895 4.24 10.34 -30.82
CA CYS A 895 3.17 11.27 -31.12
C CYS A 895 3.72 12.62 -31.59
N ASP A 896 3.40 13.02 -32.81
CA ASP A 896 3.70 14.36 -33.30
C ASP A 896 2.89 15.41 -32.52
N THR A 897 3.44 16.61 -32.34
CA THR A 897 2.72 17.72 -31.70
C THR A 897 1.46 18.07 -32.49
N VAL A 898 0.28 17.85 -31.90
CA VAL A 898 -1.02 18.14 -32.51
C VAL A 898 -1.50 19.54 -32.13
N ALA A 899 -2.05 20.28 -33.10
CA ALA A 899 -2.64 21.58 -32.81
C ALA A 899 -4.01 21.42 -32.13
N PHE A 900 -4.26 22.17 -31.05
CA PHE A 900 -5.56 22.15 -30.36
C PHE A 900 -6.76 22.41 -31.29
N SER A 901 -6.58 23.28 -32.29
CA SER A 901 -7.61 23.63 -33.27
C SER A 901 -8.03 22.47 -34.17
N SER A 902 -7.22 21.42 -34.32
CA SER A 902 -7.55 20.24 -35.12
C SER A 902 -8.27 19.14 -34.34
N LEU A 903 -8.45 19.30 -33.03
CA LEU A 903 -9.10 18.30 -32.17
C LEU A 903 -10.63 18.29 -32.31
N THR A 904 -11.23 17.12 -32.19
CA THR A 904 -12.69 16.97 -32.05
C THR A 904 -13.17 17.54 -30.71
N ALA A 905 -14.46 17.85 -30.57
CA ALA A 905 -15.02 18.38 -29.31
C ALA A 905 -14.81 17.44 -28.10
N ALA A 906 -14.87 16.12 -28.34
CA ALA A 906 -14.58 15.11 -27.32
C ALA A 906 -13.09 15.14 -26.90
N GLN A 907 -12.16 15.19 -27.86
CA GLN A 907 -10.73 15.29 -27.57
C GLN A 907 -10.37 16.60 -26.87
N LYS A 908 -11.00 17.72 -27.24
CA LYS A 908 -10.82 19.01 -26.55
C LYS A 908 -11.27 18.94 -25.09
N THR A 909 -12.35 18.22 -24.82
CA THR A 909 -12.84 17.99 -23.45
C THR A 909 -11.84 17.15 -22.63
N ILE A 910 -11.31 16.07 -23.22
CA ILE A 910 -10.28 15.25 -22.56
C ILE A 910 -9.00 16.06 -22.29
N ALA A 911 -8.53 16.83 -23.28
CA ALA A 911 -7.35 17.68 -23.13
C ALA A 911 -7.53 18.73 -22.03
N TRP A 912 -8.72 19.30 -21.90
CA TRP A 912 -9.03 20.23 -20.82
C TRP A 912 -9.00 19.56 -19.44
N LYS A 913 -9.66 18.40 -19.28
CA LYS A 913 -9.63 17.65 -18.02
C LYS A 913 -8.22 17.24 -17.62
N ALA A 914 -7.41 16.78 -18.57
CA ALA A 914 -6.02 16.43 -18.34
C ALA A 914 -5.21 17.67 -17.90
N TYR A 915 -5.40 18.82 -18.55
CA TYR A 915 -4.74 20.06 -18.17
C TYR A 915 -5.12 20.54 -16.76
N VAL A 916 -6.41 20.51 -16.40
CA VAL A 916 -6.87 20.82 -15.03
C VAL A 916 -6.23 19.89 -14.00
N SER A 917 -6.14 18.60 -14.31
CA SER A 917 -5.52 17.60 -13.43
C SER A 917 -4.02 17.86 -13.22
N PHE A 918 -3.27 18.15 -14.30
CA PHE A 918 -1.84 18.51 -14.21
C PHE A 918 -1.60 19.83 -13.47
N TYR A 919 -2.48 20.81 -13.68
CA TYR A 919 -2.45 22.07 -12.95
C TYR A 919 -2.65 21.85 -11.43
N GLN A 920 -3.69 21.10 -11.04
CA GLN A 920 -3.95 20.79 -9.63
C GLN A 920 -2.82 19.97 -9.00
N SER A 921 -2.32 18.95 -9.70
CA SER A 921 -1.19 18.13 -9.23
C SER A 921 0.07 18.97 -9.00
N MET A 922 0.45 19.82 -9.96
CA MET A 922 1.61 20.70 -9.80
C MET A 922 1.40 21.73 -8.67
N LYS A 923 0.19 22.28 -8.52
CA LYS A 923 -0.17 23.18 -7.42
C LYS A 923 0.00 22.48 -6.06
N GLN A 924 -0.47 21.24 -5.91
CA GLN A 924 -0.32 20.46 -4.69
C GLN A 924 1.16 20.19 -4.37
N ARG A 925 1.99 19.86 -5.37
CA ARG A 925 3.46 19.72 -5.20
C ARG A 925 4.10 21.00 -4.69
N ILE A 926 3.72 22.16 -5.26
CA ILE A 926 4.20 23.47 -4.81
C ILE A 926 3.75 23.74 -3.36
N GLN A 927 2.47 23.53 -3.04
CA GLN A 927 1.93 23.72 -1.69
C GLN A 927 2.65 22.84 -0.67
N HIS A 928 2.88 21.57 -1.01
CA HIS A 928 3.60 20.61 -0.18
C HIS A 928 5.04 21.06 0.14
N VAL A 929 5.80 21.48 -0.87
CA VAL A 929 7.20 21.93 -0.69
C VAL A 929 7.26 23.11 0.27
N PHE A 930 6.36 24.08 0.14
CA PHE A 930 6.42 25.28 0.96
C PHE A 930 5.82 25.10 2.35
N LEU A 931 4.79 24.26 2.49
CA LEU A 931 4.30 23.80 3.79
C LEU A 931 5.43 23.15 4.60
N ASN A 932 6.18 22.23 3.99
CA ASN A 932 7.31 21.56 4.64
C ASN A 932 8.51 22.50 4.85
N THR A 933 8.77 23.41 3.90
CA THR A 933 9.82 24.44 4.07
C THR A 933 9.50 25.35 5.26
N TYR A 934 8.23 25.74 5.42
CA TYR A 934 7.77 26.51 6.57
C TYR A 934 7.94 25.73 7.88
N ALA A 935 7.48 24.48 7.92
CA ALA A 935 7.60 23.64 9.10
C ALA A 935 9.06 23.40 9.51
N TYR A 936 9.94 23.16 8.54
CA TYR A 936 11.38 22.98 8.78
C TYR A 936 12.02 24.24 9.37
N ASN A 937 11.71 25.42 8.83
CA ASN A 937 12.23 26.67 9.41
C ASN A 937 11.58 27.03 10.74
N SER A 938 10.41 26.46 11.03
CA SER A 938 9.68 26.62 12.29
C SER A 938 10.01 25.56 13.35
N GLY A 939 10.92 24.60 13.07
CA GLY A 939 11.38 23.60 14.06
C GLY A 939 10.47 22.39 14.27
N CYS A 940 9.52 22.17 13.36
CA CYS A 940 8.40 21.24 13.54
C CYS A 940 8.22 20.34 12.30
N TYR A 941 9.26 20.17 11.48
CA TYR A 941 9.21 19.26 10.33
C TYR A 941 8.90 17.84 10.79
N ASN A 942 7.84 17.24 10.24
CA ASN A 942 7.21 16.03 10.78
C ASN A 942 7.67 14.72 10.11
N GLY A 943 8.72 14.75 9.29
CA GLY A 943 9.11 13.60 8.47
C GLY A 943 9.51 12.34 9.24
N CYS A 944 9.88 12.45 10.53
CA CYS A 944 10.21 11.31 11.39
C CYS A 944 9.01 10.69 12.12
N ILE A 945 7.84 11.34 12.11
CA ILE A 945 6.65 10.84 12.80
C ILE A 945 6.14 9.60 12.05
N GLY A 946 6.06 8.46 12.74
CA GLY A 946 5.62 7.19 12.12
C GLY A 946 6.68 6.54 11.22
N ALA A 947 7.87 7.11 11.14
CA ALA A 947 8.96 6.61 10.32
C ALA A 947 9.67 5.44 11.02
N GLY A 948 9.69 4.27 10.39
CA GLY A 948 10.41 3.09 10.90
C GLY A 948 11.93 3.26 10.94
N ASP A 949 12.65 2.26 11.45
CA ASP A 949 14.12 2.32 11.66
C ASP A 949 14.94 2.50 10.36
N ASP A 950 14.33 2.26 9.19
CA ASP A 950 14.97 2.29 7.86
C ASP A 950 14.50 3.47 6.97
N TYR A 951 13.85 4.50 7.54
CA TYR A 951 13.32 5.62 6.76
C TYR A 951 14.41 6.68 6.46
N GLU A 952 14.80 6.81 5.20
CA GLU A 952 15.59 7.94 4.72
C GLU A 952 14.66 9.09 4.30
N LEU A 953 14.86 10.28 4.88
CA LEU A 953 14.07 11.47 4.54
C LEU A 953 14.42 11.96 3.13
N SER A 954 13.48 11.82 2.20
CA SER A 954 13.56 12.49 0.90
C SER A 954 13.68 14.00 1.08
N PRO A 955 14.55 14.69 0.32
CA PRO A 955 14.63 16.14 0.35
C PRO A 955 13.28 16.81 0.10
N ILE A 956 12.91 17.78 0.95
CA ILE A 956 11.65 18.55 0.87
C ILE A 956 11.36 19.11 -0.53
N THR A 957 12.41 19.39 -1.32
CA THR A 957 12.32 20.02 -2.64
C THR A 957 12.31 19.04 -3.81
N ASP A 958 12.37 17.73 -3.57
CA ASP A 958 12.36 16.71 -4.63
C ASP A 958 11.06 16.65 -5.44
N PRO A 959 9.86 16.89 -4.85
CA PRO A 959 8.64 17.05 -5.62
C PRO A 959 8.72 18.16 -6.68
N ILE A 960 9.69 19.07 -6.66
CA ILE A 960 9.90 20.11 -7.69
C ILE A 960 11.31 20.07 -8.30
N ARG A 961 11.99 18.91 -8.27
CA ARG A 961 13.41 18.77 -8.67
C ARG A 961 13.77 19.29 -10.07
N TYR A 962 12.82 19.29 -11.00
CA TYR A 962 13.00 19.75 -12.39
C TYR A 962 12.87 21.25 -12.57
N TYR A 963 12.49 21.96 -11.52
CA TYR A 963 12.27 23.40 -11.50
C TYR A 963 13.33 24.10 -10.67
N ASN A 964 13.45 25.42 -10.81
CA ASN A 964 14.44 26.18 -10.06
C ASN A 964 14.09 26.21 -8.56
N ARG A 965 14.75 25.34 -7.78
CA ARG A 965 14.62 25.21 -6.32
C ARG A 965 15.74 25.85 -5.49
N SER A 966 16.72 26.49 -6.13
CA SER A 966 17.95 26.95 -5.45
C SER A 966 17.72 27.93 -4.29
N ASP A 967 16.71 28.80 -4.40
CA ASP A 967 16.35 29.74 -3.33
C ASP A 967 15.71 29.01 -2.12
N ILE A 968 14.93 27.95 -2.38
CA ILE A 968 14.26 27.14 -1.36
C ILE A 968 15.29 26.27 -0.63
N ASP A 969 16.17 25.59 -1.36
CA ASP A 969 17.28 24.82 -0.79
C ASP A 969 18.21 25.72 0.05
N GLY A 970 18.47 26.94 -0.43
CA GLY A 970 19.25 27.95 0.28
C GLY A 970 18.61 28.38 1.61
N TYR A 971 17.28 28.50 1.65
CA TYR A 971 16.55 28.84 2.86
C TYR A 971 16.55 27.69 3.87
N ILE A 972 16.22 26.47 3.42
CA ILE A 972 16.24 25.25 4.25
C ILE A 972 17.63 25.06 4.87
N SER A 973 18.70 25.14 4.06
CA SER A 973 20.08 24.96 4.54
C SER A 973 20.59 26.08 5.46
N SER A 974 19.88 27.21 5.55
CA SER A 974 20.20 28.32 6.44
C SER A 974 19.49 28.26 7.81
N SER A 975 18.55 27.33 7.98
CA SER A 975 17.82 27.15 9.23
C SER A 975 18.76 26.76 10.37
N THR A 976 18.47 27.27 11.58
CA THR A 976 19.17 26.92 12.82
C THR A 976 18.19 26.44 13.90
N ALA A 977 16.93 26.20 13.53
CA ALA A 977 15.91 25.73 14.45
C ALA A 977 16.15 24.25 14.80
N ASP A 978 16.11 23.93 16.09
CA ASP A 978 16.05 22.55 16.57
C ASP A 978 14.78 21.88 16.00
N GLN A 979 14.90 20.66 15.48
CA GLN A 979 13.78 19.92 14.89
C GLN A 979 13.27 18.82 15.82
N ILE A 980 11.97 18.52 15.74
CA ILE A 980 11.41 17.29 16.34
C ILE A 980 12.08 16.00 15.80
N CYS A 981 12.65 16.07 14.58
CA CYS A 981 13.35 14.95 13.94
C CYS A 981 14.86 14.92 14.17
N ASP A 982 15.39 15.72 15.11
CA ASP A 982 16.81 15.71 15.43
C ASP A 982 17.15 14.70 16.55
N GLY A 983 18.17 13.87 16.30
CA GLY A 983 18.83 13.05 17.33
C GLY A 983 17.92 12.07 18.05
N ASP A 984 18.04 12.01 19.39
CA ASP A 984 17.30 11.07 20.24
C ASP A 984 15.79 11.39 20.33
N LEU A 985 15.39 12.63 20.00
CA LEU A 985 14.00 13.07 20.06
C LEU A 985 13.15 12.39 18.97
N ALA A 986 13.71 12.17 17.79
CA ALA A 986 13.05 11.51 16.66
C ALA A 986 12.53 10.10 17.01
N ILE A 987 13.26 9.38 17.87
CA ILE A 987 12.92 8.01 18.29
C ILE A 987 11.57 7.96 19.03
N LEU A 988 11.22 9.01 19.78
CA LEU A 988 9.97 9.06 20.53
C LEU A 988 8.74 9.18 19.61
N TYR A 989 8.93 9.65 18.38
CA TYR A 989 7.87 9.85 17.39
C TYR A 989 7.67 8.66 16.45
N LYS A 990 8.46 7.60 16.58
CA LYS A 990 8.42 6.42 15.69
C LYS A 990 7.05 5.73 15.67
N ASP A 991 6.42 5.58 16.82
CA ASP A 991 5.12 4.88 16.96
C ASP A 991 3.92 5.85 16.91
N LYS A 992 4.16 7.10 16.49
CA LYS A 992 3.16 8.15 16.37
C LYS A 992 2.64 8.21 14.92
N THR A 993 1.40 8.67 14.74
CA THR A 993 0.73 8.86 13.46
C THR A 993 0.89 10.30 12.98
N GLN A 994 1.46 10.47 11.79
CA GLN A 994 1.59 11.75 11.09
C GLN A 994 0.21 12.26 10.63
N ARG A 995 -0.14 13.51 10.94
CA ARG A 995 -1.41 14.13 10.51
C ARG A 995 -1.29 14.85 9.17
N PHE A 996 -0.15 15.48 8.92
CA PHE A 996 0.15 16.13 7.64
C PHE A 996 1.05 15.23 6.79
N VAL A 997 0.42 14.35 6.02
CA VAL A 997 1.11 13.32 5.22
C VAL A 997 1.75 13.95 3.97
N PRO A 998 2.98 13.56 3.60
CA PRO A 998 3.63 14.01 2.37
C PRO A 998 2.89 13.57 1.11
N ILE A 999 2.97 14.37 0.05
CA ILE A 999 2.33 14.04 -1.24
C ILE A 999 3.03 12.86 -1.93
N ASP A 1000 4.28 12.59 -1.57
CA ASP A 1000 5.14 11.54 -2.07
C ASP A 1000 5.21 10.31 -1.16
N VAL A 1001 4.28 10.16 -0.20
CA VAL A 1001 4.26 8.95 0.65
C VAL A 1001 3.99 7.66 -0.15
N PHE A 1002 3.37 7.79 -1.33
CA PHE A 1002 2.98 6.69 -2.21
C PHE A 1002 3.93 6.48 -3.40
N TYR A 1003 4.96 7.31 -3.57
CA TYR A 1003 5.94 7.15 -4.65
C TYR A 1003 7.27 7.82 -4.30
N ASP A 1004 8.39 7.23 -4.71
CA ASP A 1004 9.70 7.83 -4.49
C ASP A 1004 9.88 9.10 -5.35
N SER A 1005 9.77 10.28 -4.73
CA SER A 1005 9.97 11.58 -5.39
C SER A 1005 11.43 11.79 -5.87
N GLY A 1006 12.36 10.95 -5.44
CA GLY A 1006 13.74 10.85 -5.92
C GLY A 1006 13.94 9.94 -7.13
N ALA A 1007 12.99 9.04 -7.44
CA ALA A 1007 13.06 8.10 -8.57
C ALA A 1007 12.68 8.77 -9.91
N SER A 1008 13.19 8.32 -11.06
CA SER A 1008 12.93 8.99 -12.34
C SER A 1008 11.44 8.96 -12.72
N TYR A 1009 10.98 9.85 -13.60
CA TYR A 1009 9.56 9.88 -14.00
C TYR A 1009 9.08 8.51 -14.52
N ASP A 1010 9.92 7.83 -15.30
CA ASP A 1010 9.61 6.50 -15.84
C ASP A 1010 9.47 5.47 -14.71
N ASP A 1011 10.36 5.47 -13.72
CA ASP A 1011 10.29 4.55 -12.57
C ASP A 1011 9.03 4.79 -11.72
N VAL A 1012 8.66 6.06 -11.50
CA VAL A 1012 7.46 6.42 -10.73
C VAL A 1012 6.18 5.99 -11.45
N VAL A 1013 6.13 6.15 -12.77
CA VAL A 1013 4.98 5.71 -13.58
C VAL A 1013 4.88 4.18 -13.59
N ASP A 1014 6.01 3.48 -13.70
CA ASP A 1014 6.05 2.01 -13.66
C ASP A 1014 5.61 1.47 -12.29
N ASP A 1015 6.07 2.05 -11.20
CA ASP A 1015 5.68 1.67 -9.84
C ASP A 1015 4.19 1.95 -9.58
N LEU A 1016 3.69 3.14 -9.94
CA LEU A 1016 2.27 3.49 -9.80
C LEU A 1016 1.37 2.61 -10.68
N SER A 1017 1.82 2.25 -11.89
CA SER A 1017 1.11 1.32 -12.79
C SER A 1017 1.04 -0.08 -12.18
N SER A 1018 2.15 -0.56 -11.62
CA SER A 1018 2.24 -1.85 -10.92
C SER A 1018 1.32 -1.88 -9.69
N ASP A 1019 1.34 -0.84 -8.86
CA ASP A 1019 0.53 -0.75 -7.65
C ASP A 1019 -0.96 -0.60 -7.95
N ALA A 1020 -1.33 0.20 -8.96
CA ALA A 1020 -2.71 0.30 -9.43
C ALA A 1020 -3.21 -1.04 -9.99
N GLY A 1021 -2.37 -1.75 -10.74
CA GLY A 1021 -2.65 -3.10 -11.21
C GLY A 1021 -2.84 -4.09 -10.06
N TYR A 1022 -1.96 -4.07 -9.08
CA TYR A 1022 -2.05 -4.90 -7.88
C TYR A 1022 -3.32 -4.59 -7.06
N GLY A 1023 -3.61 -3.32 -6.79
CA GLY A 1023 -4.80 -2.90 -6.07
C GLY A 1023 -6.10 -3.28 -6.79
N SER A 1024 -6.13 -3.14 -8.12
CA SER A 1024 -7.26 -3.60 -8.95
C SER A 1024 -7.45 -5.12 -8.85
N TYR A 1025 -6.36 -5.89 -8.87
CA TYR A 1025 -6.41 -7.35 -8.71
C TYR A 1025 -6.89 -7.76 -7.32
N VAL A 1026 -6.40 -7.15 -6.24
CA VAL A 1026 -6.82 -7.44 -4.87
C VAL A 1026 -8.32 -7.12 -4.69
N GLY A 1027 -8.80 -6.01 -5.25
CA GLY A 1027 -10.20 -5.60 -5.13
C GLY A 1027 -11.19 -6.36 -6.01
N THR A 1028 -10.76 -6.83 -7.19
CA THR A 1028 -11.67 -7.43 -8.19
C THR A 1028 -11.43 -8.92 -8.45
N GLY A 1029 -10.26 -9.44 -8.07
CA GLY A 1029 -9.79 -10.78 -8.44
C GLY A 1029 -9.42 -10.95 -9.93
N ILE A 1030 -9.48 -9.88 -10.74
CA ILE A 1030 -9.24 -9.90 -12.18
C ILE A 1030 -7.82 -9.42 -12.48
N CYS A 1031 -7.08 -10.19 -13.28
CA CYS A 1031 -5.73 -9.80 -13.72
C CYS A 1031 -5.77 -8.46 -14.49
N PRO A 1032 -4.86 -7.50 -14.22
CA PRO A 1032 -4.85 -6.20 -14.91
C PRO A 1032 -4.85 -6.31 -16.44
N LEU A 1033 -4.12 -7.30 -16.98
CA LEU A 1033 -4.08 -7.55 -18.42
C LEU A 1033 -5.44 -8.00 -18.99
N ALA A 1034 -6.27 -8.69 -18.19
CA ALA A 1034 -7.63 -9.05 -18.58
C ALA A 1034 -8.55 -7.81 -18.60
N THR A 1035 -8.39 -6.90 -17.64
CA THR A 1035 -9.08 -5.60 -17.63
C THR A 1035 -8.65 -4.71 -18.80
N HIS A 1036 -7.36 -4.75 -19.16
CA HIS A 1036 -6.84 -4.07 -20.36
C HIS A 1036 -7.43 -4.69 -21.64
N LEU A 1037 -7.54 -6.03 -21.71
CA LEU A 1037 -8.16 -6.73 -22.83
C LEU A 1037 -9.66 -6.42 -22.94
N GLU A 1038 -10.38 -6.35 -21.83
CA GLU A 1038 -11.78 -5.95 -21.80
C GLU A 1038 -11.95 -4.52 -22.31
N THR A 1039 -11.12 -3.59 -21.84
CA THR A 1039 -11.10 -2.20 -22.30
C THR A 1039 -10.84 -2.12 -23.80
N PHE A 1040 -9.88 -2.90 -24.30
CA PHE A 1040 -9.58 -3.01 -25.72
C PHE A 1040 -10.76 -3.55 -26.54
N LEU A 1041 -11.40 -4.63 -26.10
CA LEU A 1041 -12.56 -5.21 -26.77
C LEU A 1041 -13.78 -4.28 -26.76
N ASN A 1042 -14.06 -3.63 -25.63
CA ASN A 1042 -15.12 -2.64 -25.50
C ASN A 1042 -14.86 -1.43 -26.42
N GLY A 1043 -13.63 -0.92 -26.44
CA GLY A 1043 -13.22 0.14 -27.37
C GLY A 1043 -13.39 -0.24 -28.83
N LEU A 1044 -13.02 -1.47 -29.19
CA LEU A 1044 -13.09 -1.98 -30.56
C LEU A 1044 -14.53 -2.18 -31.05
N VAL A 1045 -15.47 -2.53 -30.16
CA VAL A 1045 -16.89 -2.72 -30.47
C VAL A 1045 -17.67 -1.39 -30.51
N THR A 1046 -17.23 -0.39 -29.73
CA THR A 1046 -17.89 0.92 -29.63
C THR A 1046 -17.52 1.90 -30.74
N GLN A 1047 -16.49 1.61 -31.55
CA GLN A 1047 -16.13 2.49 -32.68
C GLN A 1047 -17.27 2.61 -33.70
N THR A 1048 -17.61 3.85 -34.06
CA THR A 1048 -18.56 4.18 -35.12
C THR A 1048 -17.84 4.87 -36.28
N SER A 1049 -18.32 4.66 -37.51
CA SER A 1049 -17.81 5.40 -38.67
C SER A 1049 -18.27 6.86 -38.65
N ASP A 1050 -17.65 7.74 -39.45
CA ASP A 1050 -18.08 9.15 -39.68
C ASP A 1050 -19.55 9.31 -40.13
N LEU A 1051 -20.24 8.21 -40.42
CA LEU A 1051 -21.64 8.12 -40.83
C LEU A 1051 -22.58 7.63 -39.71
N GLY A 1052 -22.09 7.43 -38.48
CA GLY A 1052 -22.90 6.99 -37.33
C GLY A 1052 -23.42 5.55 -37.42
N LEU A 1053 -22.83 4.73 -38.29
CA LEU A 1053 -23.13 3.30 -38.40
C LEU A 1053 -22.14 2.49 -37.55
N PHE A 1054 -22.65 1.51 -36.80
CA PHE A 1054 -21.84 0.46 -36.16
C PHE A 1054 -20.93 -0.17 -37.20
N ILE A 1055 -19.63 -0.20 -36.92
CA ILE A 1055 -18.65 -0.74 -37.85
C ILE A 1055 -18.78 -2.27 -37.85
N ASP A 1056 -19.11 -2.86 -39.01
CA ASP A 1056 -19.25 -4.32 -39.18
C ASP A 1056 -17.90 -5.02 -38.91
N ILE A 1057 -17.76 -5.71 -37.78
CA ILE A 1057 -16.51 -6.37 -37.34
C ILE A 1057 -16.25 -7.67 -38.15
N VAL A 1058 -17.21 -8.13 -38.96
CA VAL A 1058 -17.24 -9.50 -39.50
C VAL A 1058 -16.73 -9.62 -40.94
N ASN A 1059 -16.23 -8.54 -41.57
CA ASN A 1059 -15.87 -8.59 -43.00
C ASN A 1059 -14.64 -7.73 -43.39
N PRO A 1060 -13.44 -8.30 -43.64
CA PRO A 1060 -12.29 -7.55 -44.12
C PRO A 1060 -11.98 -7.90 -45.58
N THR A 1061 -12.01 -6.89 -46.44
CA THR A 1061 -11.14 -6.88 -47.62
C THR A 1061 -9.99 -5.88 -47.48
N THR A 1062 -9.90 -5.17 -46.34
CA THR A 1062 -8.90 -4.11 -46.08
C THR A 1062 -8.48 -4.09 -44.60
N PRO A 1063 -7.15 -4.02 -44.30
CA PRO A 1063 -6.64 -3.72 -42.96
C PRO A 1063 -7.16 -2.38 -42.44
N ARG A 1064 -7.54 -2.33 -41.16
CA ARG A 1064 -8.15 -1.13 -40.56
C ARG A 1064 -7.14 -0.38 -39.70
N PRO A 1065 -6.82 0.89 -40.00
CA PRO A 1065 -5.90 1.65 -39.16
C PRO A 1065 -6.45 1.80 -37.73
N TYR A 1066 -5.57 1.66 -36.74
CA TYR A 1066 -5.86 2.07 -35.37
C TYR A 1066 -5.88 3.59 -35.33
N ASN A 1067 -7.06 4.15 -35.09
CA ASN A 1067 -7.18 5.57 -34.78
C ASN A 1067 -7.00 5.68 -33.26
N ALA A 1068 -6.00 6.46 -32.83
CA ALA A 1068 -5.49 6.65 -31.47
C ALA A 1068 -6.56 6.98 -30.42
N GLY A 1069 -7.39 5.99 -30.07
CA GLY A 1069 -8.56 6.14 -29.20
C GLY A 1069 -8.33 5.70 -27.76
N GLY A 1070 -7.07 5.46 -27.35
CA GLY A 1070 -6.69 5.24 -25.95
C GLY A 1070 -7.19 3.94 -25.30
N PHE A 1071 -7.82 3.02 -26.05
CA PHE A 1071 -8.31 1.74 -25.53
C PHE A 1071 -7.31 0.58 -25.70
N PHE A 1072 -6.13 0.83 -26.27
CA PHE A 1072 -5.08 -0.17 -26.42
C PHE A 1072 -3.96 0.16 -25.44
N MET A 1073 -3.99 -0.44 -24.26
CA MET A 1073 -3.05 -0.13 -23.17
C MET A 1073 -1.62 -0.63 -23.48
N PRO A 1074 -0.57 0.06 -23.01
CA PRO A 1074 0.84 -0.31 -23.23
C PRO A 1074 1.15 -1.78 -22.93
N ASP A 1075 0.77 -2.27 -21.74
CA ASP A 1075 1.02 -3.67 -21.34
C ASP A 1075 0.37 -4.68 -22.29
N LEU A 1076 -0.85 -4.37 -22.77
CA LEU A 1076 -1.55 -5.22 -23.72
C LEU A 1076 -0.86 -5.17 -25.09
N TYR A 1077 -0.41 -3.98 -25.53
CA TYR A 1077 0.33 -3.79 -26.76
C TYR A 1077 1.66 -4.56 -26.77
N GLU A 1078 2.42 -4.50 -25.68
CA GLU A 1078 3.64 -5.28 -25.50
C GLU A 1078 3.35 -6.78 -25.44
N ALA A 1079 2.25 -7.20 -24.80
CA ALA A 1079 1.80 -8.59 -24.80
C ALA A 1079 1.44 -9.10 -26.21
N PHE A 1080 0.96 -8.23 -27.10
CA PHE A 1080 0.80 -8.55 -28.53
C PHE A 1080 2.12 -8.56 -29.31
N GLY A 1081 3.25 -8.21 -28.69
CA GLY A 1081 4.58 -8.17 -29.29
C GLY A 1081 4.95 -6.82 -29.92
N GLY A 1082 4.28 -5.76 -29.49
CA GLY A 1082 4.62 -4.37 -29.77
C GLY A 1082 5.85 -3.89 -29.00
N VAL A 1083 6.44 -2.79 -29.45
CA VAL A 1083 7.51 -2.07 -28.76
C VAL A 1083 7.12 -0.61 -28.68
N ILE A 1084 7.00 -0.07 -27.47
CA ILE A 1084 6.57 1.32 -27.24
C ILE A 1084 7.51 2.29 -27.99
N GLY A 1085 6.93 3.28 -28.66
CA GLY A 1085 7.67 4.26 -29.46
C GLY A 1085 7.94 3.82 -30.92
N ALA A 1086 7.36 2.71 -31.38
CA ALA A 1086 7.39 2.32 -32.78
C ALA A 1086 6.67 3.36 -33.66
N THR A 1087 7.20 3.60 -34.88
CA THR A 1087 6.65 4.57 -35.84
C THR A 1087 5.74 3.94 -36.91
N GLU A 1088 5.44 2.64 -36.82
CA GLU A 1088 4.61 1.96 -37.82
C GLU A 1088 3.11 2.17 -37.53
N GLU A 1089 2.32 2.47 -38.57
CA GLU A 1089 0.86 2.57 -38.44
C GLU A 1089 0.25 1.22 -38.05
N LEU A 1090 -0.34 1.15 -36.85
CA LEU A 1090 -1.02 -0.03 -36.36
C LEU A 1090 -2.32 -0.27 -37.14
N SER A 1091 -2.62 -1.52 -37.45
CA SER A 1091 -3.92 -1.88 -38.07
C SER A 1091 -4.46 -3.23 -37.61
N PHE A 1092 -5.78 -3.35 -37.55
CA PHE A 1092 -6.47 -4.59 -37.15
C PHE A 1092 -7.05 -5.33 -38.35
N ASN A 1093 -6.94 -6.65 -38.30
CA ASN A 1093 -7.61 -7.60 -39.19
C ASN A 1093 -8.40 -8.61 -38.36
N SER A 1094 -9.67 -8.82 -38.69
CA SER A 1094 -10.56 -9.81 -38.06
C SER A 1094 -10.94 -10.91 -39.05
N VAL A 1095 -10.54 -12.15 -38.84
CA VAL A 1095 -10.88 -13.26 -39.76
C VAL A 1095 -11.95 -14.16 -39.11
N PRO A 1096 -13.20 -14.15 -39.61
CA PRO A 1096 -14.21 -15.10 -39.14
C PRO A 1096 -13.90 -16.50 -39.67
N THR A 1097 -13.88 -17.49 -38.78
CA THR A 1097 -13.64 -18.91 -39.07
C THR A 1097 -14.70 -19.77 -38.38
N GLY A 1098 -15.91 -19.83 -38.96
CA GLY A 1098 -16.99 -20.66 -38.41
C GLY A 1098 -17.48 -20.16 -37.05
N SER A 1099 -17.02 -20.77 -35.95
CA SER A 1099 -17.34 -20.41 -34.56
C SER A 1099 -16.28 -19.55 -33.87
N SER A 1100 -15.24 -19.11 -34.58
CA SER A 1100 -14.18 -18.27 -34.01
C SER A 1100 -13.96 -16.99 -34.80
N LEU A 1101 -13.62 -15.90 -34.10
CA LEU A 1101 -13.19 -14.62 -34.67
C LEU A 1101 -11.74 -14.36 -34.25
N VAL A 1102 -10.83 -14.37 -35.22
CA VAL A 1102 -9.39 -14.20 -34.98
C VAL A 1102 -9.00 -12.75 -35.24
N PHE A 1103 -8.46 -12.07 -34.23
CA PHE A 1103 -7.91 -10.71 -34.31
C PHE A 1103 -6.39 -10.75 -34.47
N THR A 1104 -5.91 -10.03 -35.48
CA THR A 1104 -4.47 -9.83 -35.74
C THR A 1104 -4.18 -8.34 -35.79
N VAL A 1105 -3.10 -7.93 -35.13
CA VAL A 1105 -2.56 -6.57 -35.17
C VAL A 1105 -1.37 -6.57 -36.13
N ASN A 1106 -1.40 -5.72 -37.15
CA ASN A 1106 -0.26 -5.49 -38.04
C ASN A 1106 0.48 -4.22 -37.60
N GLY A 1107 1.77 -4.11 -37.96
CA GLY A 1107 2.64 -3.00 -37.56
C GLY A 1107 3.39 -3.24 -36.24
N LEU A 1108 3.45 -4.49 -35.77
CA LEU A 1108 4.20 -4.90 -34.58
C LEU A 1108 5.63 -5.30 -34.94
N ALA A 1109 6.59 -4.92 -34.09
CA ALA A 1109 8.00 -5.27 -34.26
C ALA A 1109 8.25 -6.79 -34.25
N THR A 1110 7.51 -7.51 -33.40
CA THR A 1110 7.49 -8.97 -33.31
C THR A 1110 6.04 -9.46 -33.22
N PRO A 1111 5.37 -9.80 -34.34
CA PRO A 1111 3.97 -10.18 -34.29
C PRO A 1111 3.75 -11.41 -33.40
N CYS A 1112 2.78 -11.31 -32.48
CA CYS A 1112 2.41 -12.43 -31.60
C CYS A 1112 2.15 -13.70 -32.42
N THR A 1113 2.78 -14.81 -32.02
CA THR A 1113 2.62 -16.10 -32.69
C THR A 1113 1.23 -16.69 -32.54
N ASN A 1114 0.43 -16.18 -31.58
CA ASN A 1114 -0.94 -16.62 -31.29
C ASN A 1114 -1.90 -15.41 -31.37
N PRO A 1115 -2.66 -15.25 -32.46
CA PRO A 1115 -3.64 -14.16 -32.56
C PRO A 1115 -4.80 -14.36 -31.58
N LEU A 1116 -5.32 -13.27 -31.03
CA LEU A 1116 -6.47 -13.30 -30.11
C LEU A 1116 -7.66 -13.93 -30.82
N THR A 1117 -8.16 -15.06 -30.31
CA THR A 1117 -9.25 -15.80 -30.94
C THR A 1117 -10.45 -15.82 -30.00
N LEU A 1118 -11.50 -15.09 -30.36
CA LEU A 1118 -12.78 -15.16 -29.66
C LEU A 1118 -13.55 -16.38 -30.16
N ILE A 1119 -13.94 -17.29 -29.27
CA ILE A 1119 -14.71 -18.49 -29.61
C ILE A 1119 -16.14 -18.27 -29.13
N TYR A 1120 -17.10 -18.52 -30.03
CA TYR A 1120 -18.54 -18.34 -29.81
C TYR A 1120 -19.21 -19.58 -29.22
#